data_AF-A0A1G1BZA8-F1
#
_entry.id   AF-A0A1G1BZA8-F1
#
_cell.length_a   1.000
_cell.length_b   1.000
_cell.length_c   1.000
_cell.angle_alpha   90.00
_cell.angle_beta   90.00
_cell.angle_gamma   90.00
#
_symmetry.space_group_name_H-M   'P 1'
#
loop_
_entity.id
_entity.type
_entity.pdbx_description
1 polymer ?
#
loop_
_entity_poly.entity_id
_entity_poly.type
_entity_poly.pdbx_seq_one_letter_code
_entity_poly.pdbx_strand_id
1 'polypeptide(L)'
;MSSVTGGATPISTSLRDIDITAILENALARLRKDSVPEQGTSIATHPGTRAAVSRALPLGNASTYHATRQVNTQTSTVRQSTSTLGLDLTSEAASTIQSTAQINTAATSYEEVSMSFLPGEGTSIVTLSGVYSGTGLAASATSLTFLMRRNATLSSTASRVVFDVKDQNGTVITSIDDSTIKAGTAIYLGADIGLTVSFGAGTLSNKKETATAVSNSTPTDVNPAATFNAADLNLRPRFENAAQVAAGSFTVNGTSVSVLAGDSINSVLSRINSTVSGISATFAGDRVTLSTTSAVESDIVLADDTSGFLAAVKLAAATTVRGDVHDDIELLKDSSRFGAVATGSFNVNGVAISVNRDTDTLQSVMSRVTASGAGVTAAFDADTNKVVFTPNTAGTTLVIDGDTSGFLSAANVQQGAVGLAVNADAAFNGTGLNSPLFDPGMSVTAGEFFLNGTRISVNADDTINAMMSRITNSDAGVKASYDPVAKTVFLTNKTVGASPLTLSGDTSGFLAAVKLDETAEYKLGNLAVIDIDAVLRDQPVFSSVQSGAITINGQTVNVSPGSSTLRGIVSAMNALSDVKASLNTSGGDGSFILSSSAIGGTLVVADTSGLLDALSFSTGSYKGTPATEVETTIPTGRKVLANPGTTATDVAAAIRALNPVLSDPATAQVAESALRKAIVAAFGSSSAAADNGISLARSTGQASIKVDEGRLTRALQNRLAAVESFLAEAAKAATAATGPSQQSNGNDTTQTAPASKEIDFSEELRALSRNILYQIRGTRYDLIDMITPEITPKSNSFATTLREDADNGTSANSFAQPSVSPLVRNALGAYSYSGREVSPSTHFIFTA
;
A
#
# COMPACT_ATOMS: atom_id res chain seq x y z
N MET A 1 -41.41 15.06 66.02
CA MET A 1 -42.73 14.38 66.10
C MET A 1 -43.77 15.23 65.38
N SER A 2 -44.94 14.68 65.10
CA SER A 2 -45.96 15.24 64.20
C SER A 2 -46.45 16.65 64.54
N SER A 3 -46.77 17.42 63.51
CA SER A 3 -48.08 18.05 63.40
C SER A 3 -48.52 18.09 61.93
N VAL A 4 -49.82 17.92 61.69
CA VAL A 4 -50.45 18.00 60.38
C VAL A 4 -51.50 19.10 60.45
N THR A 5 -51.41 20.08 59.56
CA THR A 5 -52.48 21.02 59.25
C THR A 5 -52.55 21.20 57.74
N GLY A 6 -53.75 21.07 57.17
CA GLY A 6 -53.92 20.97 55.71
C GLY A 6 -53.92 22.33 55.00
N GLY A 7 -53.28 22.36 53.83
CA GLY A 7 -53.48 23.39 52.83
C GLY A 7 -54.05 22.76 51.56
N ALA A 8 -55.29 23.10 51.21
CA ALA A 8 -55.85 22.72 49.92
C ALA A 8 -55.21 23.61 48.84
N THR A 9 -54.28 23.06 48.06
CA THR A 9 -53.69 23.77 46.92
C THR A 9 -54.74 24.03 45.85
N PRO A 10 -54.93 25.28 45.40
CA PRO A 10 -55.88 25.57 44.33
C PRO A 10 -55.39 24.94 43.03
N ILE A 11 -56.24 24.10 42.41
CA ILE A 11 -55.95 23.51 41.12
C ILE A 11 -56.08 24.60 40.04
N SER A 12 -54.97 25.29 39.79
CA SER A 12 -54.84 26.27 38.71
C SER A 12 -54.68 25.57 37.35
N THR A 13 -55.73 24.87 36.91
CA THR A 13 -55.85 24.45 35.51
C THR A 13 -55.85 25.69 34.62
N SER A 14 -54.75 25.88 33.90
CA SER A 14 -54.59 26.96 32.94
C SER A 14 -55.67 26.86 31.86
N LEU A 15 -56.48 27.92 31.70
CA LEU A 15 -57.51 27.99 30.65
C LEU A 15 -56.93 28.12 29.23
N ARG A 16 -55.61 27.97 29.05
CA ARG A 16 -54.95 27.90 27.73
C ARG A 16 -55.07 26.53 27.06
N ASP A 17 -55.39 25.48 27.80
CA ASP A 17 -55.36 24.09 27.30
C ASP A 17 -56.73 23.59 26.80
N ILE A 18 -57.75 24.46 26.75
CA ILE A 18 -59.04 24.16 26.12
C ILE A 18 -58.95 24.50 24.62
N ASP A 19 -58.54 23.53 23.81
CA ASP A 19 -58.56 23.69 22.35
C ASP A 19 -60.00 23.67 21.80
N ILE A 20 -60.55 24.87 21.62
CA ILE A 20 -61.87 25.11 21.00
C ILE A 20 -61.92 24.54 19.57
N THR A 21 -60.79 24.43 18.89
CA THR A 21 -60.67 23.86 17.54
C THR A 21 -60.97 22.36 17.56
N ALA A 22 -60.27 21.58 18.39
CA ALA A 22 -60.51 20.15 18.55
C ALA A 22 -61.94 19.80 19.00
N ILE A 23 -62.59 20.68 19.78
CA ILE A 23 -64.00 20.51 20.17
C ILE A 23 -64.94 20.71 18.96
N LEU A 24 -64.72 21.75 18.16
CA LEU A 24 -65.48 21.98 16.91
C LEU A 24 -65.27 20.85 15.89
N GLU A 25 -64.01 20.41 15.70
CA GLU A 25 -63.69 19.35 14.75
C GLU A 25 -64.28 17.99 15.16
N ASN A 26 -64.34 17.66 16.46
CA ASN A 26 -65.02 16.45 16.93
C ASN A 26 -66.52 16.46 16.64
N ALA A 27 -67.19 17.60 16.83
CA ALA A 27 -68.61 17.75 16.47
C ALA A 27 -68.81 17.60 14.94
N LEU A 28 -67.98 18.27 14.14
CA LEU A 28 -67.97 18.18 12.67
C LEU A 28 -67.59 16.80 12.14
N ALA A 29 -66.79 16.02 12.86
CA ALA A 29 -66.41 14.66 12.51
C ALA A 29 -67.52 13.64 12.77
N ARG A 30 -68.26 13.77 13.88
CA ARG A 30 -69.45 12.93 14.15
C ARG A 30 -70.53 13.14 13.09
N LEU A 31 -70.74 14.39 12.67
CA LEU A 31 -71.57 14.80 11.53
C LEU A 31 -71.18 14.21 10.15
N ARG A 32 -70.11 13.41 10.05
CA ARG A 32 -69.66 12.77 8.81
C ARG A 32 -69.76 11.23 8.81
N LYS A 33 -70.09 10.58 9.95
CA LYS A 33 -69.87 9.14 10.11
C LYS A 33 -71.05 8.24 9.70
N ASP A 34 -72.28 8.73 9.79
CA ASP A 34 -73.49 7.91 9.61
C ASP A 34 -74.07 8.00 8.18
N SER A 35 -73.34 7.48 7.19
CA SER A 35 -73.78 7.38 5.79
C SER A 35 -73.21 6.16 5.07
N VAL A 36 -74.06 5.38 4.38
CA VAL A 36 -73.70 4.20 3.57
C VAL A 36 -74.32 4.34 2.16
N PRO A 37 -73.67 3.92 1.05
CA PRO A 37 -74.02 4.39 -0.29
C PRO A 37 -74.72 3.37 -1.21
N GLU A 38 -75.43 3.89 -2.23
CA GLU A 38 -75.65 3.21 -3.52
C GLU A 38 -75.78 4.23 -4.67
N GLN A 39 -75.91 3.78 -5.93
CA GLN A 39 -75.25 4.46 -7.08
C GLN A 39 -76.13 5.33 -8.00
N GLY A 40 -75.48 6.32 -8.65
CA GLY A 40 -76.00 7.17 -9.74
C GLY A 40 -74.92 8.14 -10.27
N THR A 41 -74.96 8.52 -11.55
CA THR A 41 -73.85 9.18 -12.29
C THR A 41 -73.95 10.71 -12.41
N SER A 42 -72.78 11.38 -12.45
CA SER A 42 -72.58 12.79 -12.84
C SER A 42 -71.09 13.07 -13.15
N ILE A 43 -70.78 14.21 -13.78
CA ILE A 43 -69.45 14.57 -14.34
C ILE A 43 -68.68 15.53 -13.41
N ALA A 44 -67.34 15.42 -13.36
CA ALA A 44 -66.45 16.34 -12.64
C ALA A 44 -65.14 16.64 -13.42
N THR A 45 -64.60 17.85 -13.26
CA THR A 45 -63.38 18.33 -13.92
C THR A 45 -62.11 18.13 -13.07
N HIS A 46 -61.02 17.67 -13.69
CA HIS A 46 -59.69 17.67 -13.08
C HIS A 46 -58.93 18.98 -13.41
N PRO A 47 -58.26 19.62 -12.44
CA PRO A 47 -57.42 20.79 -12.71
C PRO A 47 -56.13 20.38 -13.46
N GLY A 48 -55.92 20.96 -14.65
CA GLY A 48 -54.71 20.73 -15.45
C GLY A 48 -53.44 21.36 -14.83
N THR A 49 -52.27 20.93 -15.30
CA THR A 49 -50.97 21.47 -14.87
C THR A 49 -50.40 22.46 -15.88
N ARG A 50 -49.46 23.30 -15.42
CA ARG A 50 -48.69 24.20 -16.28
C ARG A 50 -47.46 23.47 -16.79
N ALA A 51 -47.02 23.75 -18.01
CA ALA A 51 -45.64 23.44 -18.39
C ALA A 51 -44.70 24.17 -17.43
N ALA A 52 -43.76 23.45 -16.82
CA ALA A 52 -42.72 24.00 -15.98
C ALA A 52 -41.45 23.14 -16.12
N VAL A 53 -40.30 23.81 -16.20
CA VAL A 53 -38.97 23.20 -16.25
C VAL A 53 -38.10 23.95 -15.28
N SER A 54 -37.41 23.21 -14.41
CA SER A 54 -36.47 23.75 -13.42
C SER A 54 -35.22 22.89 -13.41
N ARG A 55 -34.04 23.51 -13.34
CA ARG A 55 -32.78 22.81 -13.08
C ARG A 55 -31.93 23.61 -12.10
N ALA A 56 -31.35 22.93 -11.12
CA ALA A 56 -30.29 23.49 -10.29
C ALA A 56 -28.98 23.57 -11.10
N LEU A 57 -28.16 24.57 -10.81
CA LEU A 57 -26.88 24.85 -11.44
C LEU A 57 -25.73 24.37 -10.52
N PRO A 58 -25.19 23.15 -10.72
CA PRO A 58 -24.01 22.70 -10.00
C PRO A 58 -22.76 23.40 -10.55
N LEU A 59 -22.54 24.66 -10.13
CA LEU A 59 -21.37 25.44 -10.50
C LEU A 59 -20.35 25.49 -9.36
N GLY A 60 -19.07 25.39 -9.70
CA GLY A 60 -17.95 25.41 -8.76
C GLY A 60 -17.15 24.10 -8.79
N ASN A 61 -16.35 23.86 -7.76
CA ASN A 61 -15.48 22.69 -7.66
C ASN A 61 -16.05 21.66 -6.68
N ALA A 62 -15.85 20.38 -6.96
CA ALA A 62 -16.05 19.30 -5.99
C ALA A 62 -14.89 19.25 -4.99
N SER A 63 -15.16 18.76 -3.78
CA SER A 63 -14.08 18.40 -2.83
C SER A 63 -13.25 17.24 -3.36
N THR A 64 -11.94 17.29 -3.08
CA THR A 64 -10.98 16.26 -3.51
C THR A 64 -10.04 15.81 -2.38
N TYR A 65 -9.68 14.54 -2.39
CA TYR A 65 -8.47 14.03 -1.73
C TYR A 65 -7.47 13.61 -2.80
N HIS A 66 -6.20 13.98 -2.64
CA HIS A 66 -5.11 13.61 -3.54
C HIS A 66 -3.93 13.06 -2.74
N ALA A 67 -3.50 11.85 -3.06
CA ALA A 67 -2.26 11.27 -2.55
C ALA A 67 -1.06 12.08 -3.02
N THR A 68 -0.47 12.90 -2.13
CA THR A 68 0.68 13.78 -2.46
C THR A 68 1.99 13.02 -2.71
N ARG A 69 2.02 11.74 -2.36
CA ARG A 69 3.18 10.85 -2.43
C ARG A 69 2.86 9.65 -3.31
N GLN A 70 3.86 9.16 -4.03
CA GLN A 70 3.72 7.92 -4.80
C GLN A 70 3.33 6.76 -3.87
N VAL A 71 2.42 5.90 -4.35
CA VAL A 71 2.00 4.64 -3.70
C VAL A 71 3.20 3.70 -3.48
N ASN A 72 4.23 3.83 -4.32
CA ASN A 72 5.55 3.26 -4.14
C ASN A 72 6.63 4.30 -4.48
N THR A 73 7.47 4.58 -3.49
CA THR A 73 8.55 5.59 -3.51
C THR A 73 9.95 5.00 -3.74
N GLN A 74 10.05 3.68 -3.97
CA GLN A 74 11.33 3.01 -4.24
C GLN A 74 12.00 3.58 -5.49
N THR A 75 13.31 3.84 -5.37
CA THR A 75 14.17 4.38 -6.43
C THR A 75 15.16 3.36 -7.00
N SER A 76 15.29 2.19 -6.37
CA SER A 76 16.15 1.09 -6.81
C SER A 76 15.45 -0.25 -6.61
N THR A 77 15.71 -1.20 -7.53
CA THR A 77 15.35 -2.62 -7.37
C THR A 77 16.56 -3.51 -7.10
N VAL A 78 17.74 -2.90 -6.90
CA VAL A 78 18.92 -3.59 -6.37
C VAL A 78 18.66 -3.97 -4.91
N ARG A 79 18.93 -5.22 -4.55
CA ARG A 79 18.80 -5.73 -3.18
C ARG A 79 20.15 -6.23 -2.69
N GLN A 80 20.56 -5.84 -1.49
CA GLN A 80 21.86 -6.16 -0.91
C GLN A 80 21.73 -6.66 0.52
N SER A 81 22.81 -7.27 1.05
CA SER A 81 22.95 -7.58 2.47
C SER A 81 22.67 -6.34 3.34
N THR A 82 21.87 -6.49 4.39
CA THR A 82 21.49 -5.36 5.27
C THR A 82 22.70 -4.83 6.05
N SER A 83 23.43 -5.70 6.74
CA SER A 83 24.76 -5.43 7.30
C SER A 83 25.87 -5.93 6.38
N THR A 84 27.13 -5.72 6.77
CA THR A 84 28.26 -6.53 6.28
C THR A 84 28.07 -8.01 6.64
N LEU A 85 28.79 -8.90 5.97
CA LEU A 85 28.76 -10.34 6.28
C LEU A 85 29.74 -10.70 7.42
N GLY A 86 30.91 -10.07 7.44
CA GLY A 86 32.00 -10.37 8.38
C GLY A 86 32.94 -11.47 7.90
N LEU A 87 33.03 -11.70 6.58
CA LEU A 87 33.93 -12.69 5.97
C LEU A 87 35.39 -12.28 6.16
N ASP A 88 36.29 -13.21 6.49
CA ASP A 88 37.73 -12.94 6.40
C ASP A 88 38.17 -12.96 4.92
N LEU A 89 38.79 -11.86 4.51
CA LEU A 89 39.35 -11.63 3.17
C LEU A 89 40.85 -11.28 3.28
N THR A 90 41.51 -11.80 4.32
CA THR A 90 42.92 -11.59 4.64
C THR A 90 43.66 -12.90 4.98
N SER A 91 42.92 -13.98 5.21
CA SER A 91 43.40 -15.36 5.36
C SER A 91 43.82 -15.99 4.03
N GLU A 92 45.12 -15.89 3.69
CA GLU A 92 45.74 -16.75 2.69
C GLU A 92 46.92 -17.52 3.29
N ALA A 93 46.75 -18.82 3.54
CA ALA A 93 47.81 -19.71 3.98
C ALA A 93 47.89 -20.98 3.12
N ALA A 94 49.10 -21.39 2.76
CA ALA A 94 49.35 -22.66 2.09
C ALA A 94 49.24 -23.84 3.07
N SER A 95 48.66 -24.96 2.64
CA SER A 95 48.83 -26.25 3.35
C SER A 95 50.30 -26.63 3.38
N THR A 96 50.79 -27.11 4.53
CA THR A 96 52.19 -27.48 4.73
C THR A 96 52.36 -28.80 5.47
N ILE A 97 53.37 -29.57 5.08
CA ILE A 97 53.80 -30.80 5.77
C ILE A 97 55.32 -30.81 5.90
N GLN A 98 55.83 -31.01 7.12
CA GLN A 98 57.25 -30.87 7.45
C GLN A 98 57.78 -32.13 8.16
N SER A 99 59.06 -32.46 7.95
CA SER A 99 59.78 -33.47 8.73
C SER A 99 59.49 -33.32 10.22
N THR A 100 59.04 -34.38 10.89
CA THR A 100 58.56 -34.32 12.29
C THR A 100 59.66 -33.90 13.28
N ALA A 101 60.89 -34.34 13.02
CA ALA A 101 62.12 -33.85 13.66
C ALA A 101 63.13 -33.43 12.59
N GLN A 102 64.26 -32.84 13.02
CA GLN A 102 65.44 -32.72 12.17
C GLN A 102 65.90 -34.11 11.72
N ILE A 103 66.34 -34.25 10.46
CA ILE A 103 66.72 -35.52 9.83
C ILE A 103 67.86 -36.18 10.61
N ASN A 104 68.89 -35.42 10.96
CA ASN A 104 69.84 -35.78 12.00
C ASN A 104 69.60 -34.95 13.26
N THR A 105 69.84 -35.54 14.43
CA THR A 105 69.74 -34.87 15.74
C THR A 105 71.07 -34.90 16.51
N ALA A 106 72.11 -35.51 15.93
CA ALA A 106 73.41 -35.66 16.56
C ALA A 106 74.06 -34.28 16.83
N ALA A 107 74.04 -33.85 18.10
CA ALA A 107 74.73 -32.66 18.60
C ALA A 107 76.28 -32.77 18.56
N THR A 108 76.78 -33.93 18.15
CA THR A 108 78.18 -34.33 18.05
C THR A 108 78.48 -34.81 16.63
N SER A 109 79.77 -34.94 16.31
CA SER A 109 80.21 -35.33 14.96
C SER A 109 81.52 -36.15 14.96
N TYR A 110 81.74 -36.84 13.85
CA TYR A 110 82.99 -37.49 13.46
C TYR A 110 83.22 -37.23 11.97
N GLU A 111 84.44 -36.90 11.56
CA GLU A 111 84.71 -36.50 10.16
C GLU A 111 84.62 -37.67 9.18
N GLU A 112 85.23 -38.82 9.48
CA GLU A 112 85.23 -39.99 8.59
C GLU A 112 84.32 -41.12 9.10
N VAL A 113 83.32 -41.45 8.29
CA VAL A 113 82.50 -42.67 8.40
C VAL A 113 83.29 -43.90 7.94
N SER A 114 84.26 -43.73 7.02
CA SER A 114 85.14 -44.81 6.57
C SER A 114 86.57 -44.31 6.37
N MET A 115 87.46 -44.79 7.24
CA MET A 115 88.88 -44.48 7.28
C MET A 115 89.70 -45.61 6.63
N SER A 116 90.83 -45.26 6.03
CA SER A 116 91.83 -46.23 5.53
C SER A 116 93.14 -46.14 6.32
N PHE A 117 93.87 -47.25 6.41
CA PHE A 117 95.28 -47.22 6.84
C PHE A 117 96.15 -46.61 5.73
N LEU A 118 97.34 -46.13 6.10
CA LEU A 118 98.31 -45.61 5.12
C LEU A 118 98.70 -46.70 4.09
N PRO A 119 99.10 -46.32 2.86
CA PRO A 119 99.44 -47.28 1.80
C PRO A 119 100.50 -48.30 2.23
N GLY A 120 100.13 -49.59 2.18
CA GLY A 120 100.99 -50.70 2.61
C GLY A 120 100.90 -51.07 4.09
N GLU A 121 100.13 -50.32 4.90
CA GLU A 121 99.97 -50.56 6.33
C GLU A 121 98.74 -51.42 6.66
N GLY A 122 97.74 -51.45 5.79
CA GLY A 122 96.59 -52.34 5.84
C GLY A 122 95.79 -52.28 4.53
N THR A 123 94.84 -53.21 4.36
CA THR A 123 93.86 -53.17 3.25
C THR A 123 92.41 -53.31 3.72
N SER A 124 92.17 -53.57 5.01
CA SER A 124 90.85 -53.44 5.61
C SER A 124 90.52 -51.96 5.82
N ILE A 125 89.36 -51.52 5.33
CA ILE A 125 88.75 -50.23 5.67
C ILE A 125 88.17 -50.32 7.10
N VAL A 126 88.23 -49.23 7.85
CA VAL A 126 87.62 -49.09 9.19
C VAL A 126 86.37 -48.23 9.04
N THR A 127 85.19 -48.79 9.27
CA THR A 127 83.90 -48.11 9.06
C THR A 127 83.17 -47.90 10.38
N LEU A 128 82.82 -46.64 10.68
CA LEU A 128 82.09 -46.20 11.87
C LEU A 128 80.60 -46.06 11.60
N SER A 129 79.81 -46.17 12.67
CA SER A 129 78.35 -46.06 12.66
C SER A 129 77.82 -45.69 14.04
N GLY A 130 76.59 -45.18 14.10
CA GLY A 130 75.98 -44.67 15.33
C GLY A 130 76.30 -43.18 15.59
N VAL A 131 76.03 -42.75 16.82
CA VAL A 131 76.24 -41.36 17.29
C VAL A 131 77.45 -41.33 18.21
N TYR A 132 78.30 -40.31 18.06
CA TYR A 132 79.46 -40.13 18.95
C TYR A 132 78.99 -39.58 20.30
N SER A 133 79.13 -40.35 21.37
CA SER A 133 78.68 -39.91 22.70
C SER A 133 79.57 -38.83 23.30
N GLY A 134 80.90 -38.93 23.13
CA GLY A 134 81.84 -37.94 23.64
C GLY A 134 81.72 -37.73 25.15
N THR A 135 81.60 -38.81 25.93
CA THR A 135 81.46 -38.78 27.39
C THR A 135 82.59 -39.55 28.08
N GLY A 136 82.70 -39.45 29.41
CA GLY A 136 83.71 -40.17 30.19
C GLY A 136 85.14 -39.87 29.72
N LEU A 137 85.90 -40.91 29.40
CA LEU A 137 87.26 -40.82 28.86
C LEU A 137 87.32 -40.18 27.45
N ALA A 138 86.21 -40.18 26.69
CA ALA A 138 86.11 -39.50 25.40
C ALA A 138 85.68 -38.02 25.51
N ALA A 139 85.36 -37.50 26.70
CA ALA A 139 84.77 -36.17 26.88
C ALA A 139 85.62 -35.01 26.33
N SER A 140 86.95 -35.19 26.33
CA SER A 140 87.93 -34.23 25.78
C SER A 140 88.59 -34.70 24.48
N ALA A 141 88.10 -35.80 23.88
CA ALA A 141 88.69 -36.35 22.67
C ALA A 141 88.28 -35.53 21.43
N THR A 142 89.27 -35.10 20.64
CA THR A 142 89.09 -34.40 19.36
C THR A 142 89.45 -35.30 18.16
N SER A 143 89.99 -36.48 18.41
CA SER A 143 90.16 -37.56 17.42
C SER A 143 90.00 -38.93 18.08
N LEU A 144 89.63 -39.93 17.30
CA LEU A 144 89.61 -41.34 17.69
C LEU A 144 90.60 -42.12 16.81
N THR A 145 91.72 -42.55 17.39
CA THR A 145 92.80 -43.27 16.70
C THR A 145 92.73 -44.77 16.97
N PHE A 146 92.54 -45.57 15.92
CA PHE A 146 92.36 -47.01 15.95
C PHE A 146 93.69 -47.76 15.78
N LEU A 147 94.43 -47.97 16.87
CA LEU A 147 95.73 -48.63 16.86
C LEU A 147 95.60 -50.15 16.91
N MET A 148 95.99 -50.83 15.84
CA MET A 148 95.99 -52.30 15.76
C MET A 148 97.14 -52.90 16.59
N ARG A 149 96.83 -53.78 17.55
CA ARG A 149 97.80 -54.47 18.41
C ARG A 149 98.20 -55.88 17.93
N ARG A 150 97.65 -56.35 16.80
CA ARG A 150 97.91 -57.68 16.23
C ARG A 150 97.72 -57.68 14.70
N ASN A 151 98.49 -58.50 13.99
CA ASN A 151 98.21 -58.82 12.58
C ASN A 151 96.92 -59.66 12.47
N ALA A 152 96.00 -59.27 11.59
CA ALA A 152 94.82 -60.04 11.24
C ALA A 152 94.50 -59.94 9.74
N THR A 153 93.77 -60.93 9.22
CA THR A 153 93.21 -60.90 7.86
C THR A 153 91.72 -61.24 7.95
N LEU A 154 90.87 -60.35 7.47
CA LEU A 154 89.42 -60.44 7.58
C LEU A 154 88.78 -60.85 6.26
N SER A 155 87.79 -61.74 6.36
CA SER A 155 87.05 -62.32 5.24
C SER A 155 85.69 -62.84 5.72
N SER A 156 85.04 -63.71 4.96
CA SER A 156 83.89 -64.51 5.40
C SER A 156 84.21 -65.51 6.53
N THR A 157 85.49 -65.82 6.74
CA THR A 157 86.02 -66.58 7.88
C THR A 157 86.42 -65.63 9.01
N ALA A 158 86.16 -66.03 10.26
CA ALA A 158 86.44 -65.21 11.43
C ALA A 158 87.91 -65.26 11.84
N SER A 159 88.47 -64.10 12.20
CA SER A 159 89.83 -63.91 12.70
C SER A 159 89.82 -63.11 14.00
N ARG A 160 90.77 -63.38 14.90
CA ARG A 160 90.97 -62.58 16.12
C ARG A 160 91.59 -61.23 15.77
N VAL A 161 90.86 -60.16 16.06
CA VAL A 161 91.31 -58.77 15.96
C VAL A 161 91.58 -58.24 17.38
N VAL A 162 92.61 -57.40 17.52
CA VAL A 162 93.05 -56.82 18.79
C VAL A 162 93.47 -55.38 18.52
N PHE A 163 92.87 -54.40 19.20
CA PHE A 163 93.16 -52.97 18.98
C PHE A 163 92.86 -52.11 20.21
N ASP A 164 93.32 -50.86 20.16
CA ASP A 164 92.92 -49.77 21.06
C ASP A 164 92.23 -48.67 20.26
N VAL A 165 91.34 -47.93 20.90
CA VAL A 165 90.90 -46.61 20.44
C VAL A 165 91.46 -45.56 21.39
N LYS A 166 92.11 -44.54 20.82
CA LYS A 166 92.84 -43.51 21.57
C LYS A 166 92.36 -42.10 21.27
N ASP A 167 92.57 -41.19 22.23
CA ASP A 167 92.40 -39.75 22.03
C ASP A 167 93.58 -39.13 21.23
N GLN A 168 93.53 -37.83 20.98
CA GLN A 168 94.59 -37.03 20.34
C GLN A 168 95.91 -36.97 21.12
N ASN A 169 95.92 -37.36 22.40
CA ASN A 169 97.09 -37.40 23.27
C ASN A 169 97.73 -38.80 23.32
N GLY A 170 97.10 -39.79 22.69
CA GLY A 170 97.50 -41.20 22.73
C GLY A 170 96.97 -41.98 23.94
N THR A 171 96.12 -41.37 24.77
CA THR A 171 95.40 -41.98 25.90
C THR A 171 94.46 -43.05 25.37
N VAL A 172 94.52 -44.27 25.90
CA VAL A 172 93.56 -45.32 25.53
C VAL A 172 92.21 -45.05 26.18
N ILE A 173 91.19 -44.85 25.35
CA ILE A 173 89.79 -44.67 25.76
C ILE A 173 89.12 -46.04 25.94
N THR A 174 89.40 -46.98 25.03
CA THR A 174 88.91 -48.37 25.11
C THR A 174 89.89 -49.33 24.43
N SER A 175 89.92 -50.58 24.89
CA SER A 175 90.75 -51.67 24.38
C SER A 175 89.88 -52.88 24.04
N ILE A 176 90.08 -53.44 22.85
CA ILE A 176 89.39 -54.62 22.36
C ILE A 176 90.41 -55.75 22.23
N ASP A 177 90.39 -56.70 23.19
CA ASP A 177 91.50 -57.64 23.39
C ASP A 177 91.32 -59.03 22.76
N ASP A 178 90.10 -59.52 22.54
CA ASP A 178 89.84 -60.89 22.04
C ASP A 178 88.61 -61.03 21.12
N SER A 179 88.32 -60.01 20.30
CA SER A 179 87.20 -60.06 19.36
C SER A 179 87.53 -60.94 18.14
N THR A 180 86.99 -62.15 18.11
CA THR A 180 87.04 -63.03 16.92
C THR A 180 85.88 -62.72 15.98
N ILE A 181 86.18 -62.05 14.87
CA ILE A 181 85.18 -61.43 13.98
C ILE A 181 85.40 -61.76 12.51
N LYS A 182 84.33 -61.65 11.71
CA LYS A 182 84.37 -61.66 10.23
C LYS A 182 84.49 -60.23 9.70
N ALA A 183 84.84 -60.09 8.42
CA ALA A 183 84.68 -58.83 7.71
C ALA A 183 83.23 -58.31 7.83
N GLY A 184 83.04 -57.02 8.07
CA GLY A 184 81.74 -56.37 8.26
C GLY A 184 81.09 -56.62 9.64
N THR A 185 81.75 -57.30 10.57
CA THR A 185 81.19 -57.48 11.94
C THR A 185 81.25 -56.16 12.71
N ALA A 186 80.11 -55.77 13.28
CA ALA A 186 79.98 -54.64 14.19
C ALA A 186 80.59 -54.93 15.58
N ILE A 187 81.37 -53.98 16.11
CA ILE A 187 81.89 -53.94 17.48
C ILE A 187 81.51 -52.59 18.09
N TYR A 188 80.71 -52.61 19.15
CA TYR A 188 80.40 -51.42 19.94
C TYR A 188 81.63 -50.97 20.74
N LEU A 189 81.96 -49.68 20.71
CA LEU A 189 83.18 -49.13 21.35
C LEU A 189 83.00 -48.76 22.83
N GLY A 190 81.79 -48.92 23.38
CA GLY A 190 81.47 -48.57 24.76
C GLY A 190 80.76 -47.22 24.90
N ALA A 191 80.17 -46.98 26.07
CA ALA A 191 79.29 -45.83 26.33
C ALA A 191 79.96 -44.46 26.14
N ASP A 192 81.23 -44.35 26.53
CA ASP A 192 82.03 -43.11 26.40
C ASP A 192 82.14 -42.64 24.94
N ILE A 193 82.32 -43.59 24.00
CA ILE A 193 82.47 -43.29 22.57
C ILE A 193 81.11 -43.32 21.85
N GLY A 194 80.17 -44.20 22.22
CA GLY A 194 78.84 -44.33 21.59
C GLY A 194 78.83 -44.97 20.20
N LEU A 195 79.93 -44.89 19.46
CA LEU A 195 80.05 -45.44 18.11
C LEU A 195 80.22 -46.97 18.09
N THR A 196 79.88 -47.54 16.93
CA THR A 196 80.14 -48.92 16.55
C THR A 196 81.10 -48.94 15.36
N VAL A 197 82.21 -49.66 15.50
CA VAL A 197 83.20 -49.87 14.42
C VAL A 197 82.96 -51.22 13.74
N SER A 198 83.26 -51.29 12.46
CA SER A 198 83.40 -52.53 11.70
C SER A 198 84.63 -52.46 10.82
N PHE A 199 85.15 -53.63 10.45
CA PHE A 199 86.36 -53.76 9.64
C PHE A 199 86.05 -54.51 8.34
N GLY A 200 86.43 -53.95 7.20
CA GLY A 200 86.23 -54.55 5.88
C GLY A 200 87.00 -55.87 5.67
N ALA A 201 86.82 -56.49 4.50
CA ALA A 201 87.69 -57.58 4.10
C ALA A 201 89.07 -57.03 3.71
N GLY A 202 90.15 -57.68 4.16
CA GLY A 202 91.52 -57.18 3.95
C GLY A 202 92.44 -57.47 5.14
N THR A 203 93.61 -56.84 5.16
CA THR A 203 94.60 -56.98 6.24
C THR A 203 94.54 -55.83 7.23
N LEU A 204 94.80 -56.17 8.49
CA LEU A 204 95.11 -55.25 9.60
C LEU A 204 96.53 -55.60 10.09
N SER A 205 97.43 -54.62 10.17
CA SER A 205 98.83 -54.86 10.57
C SER A 205 99.13 -54.33 11.97
N ASN A 206 99.93 -55.06 12.73
CA ASN A 206 100.32 -54.68 14.08
C ASN A 206 101.11 -53.37 14.12
N LYS A 207 100.81 -52.53 15.12
CA LYS A 207 101.33 -51.17 15.34
C LYS A 207 100.98 -50.17 14.23
N LYS A 208 99.94 -50.44 13.44
CA LYS A 208 99.41 -49.53 12.42
C LYS A 208 98.07 -48.96 12.87
N GLU A 209 97.82 -47.72 12.49
CA GLU A 209 96.68 -46.94 12.98
C GLU A 209 96.05 -46.11 11.86
N THR A 210 94.80 -45.74 12.08
CA THR A 210 94.06 -44.76 11.31
C THR A 210 93.13 -43.99 12.25
N ALA A 211 92.69 -42.79 11.90
CA ALA A 211 91.97 -41.93 12.81
C ALA A 211 90.94 -41.05 12.10
N THR A 212 89.84 -40.76 12.80
CA THR A 212 88.90 -39.68 12.45
C THR A 212 89.04 -38.57 13.47
N ALA A 213 88.88 -37.30 13.06
CA ALA A 213 88.56 -36.25 14.00
C ALA A 213 87.12 -36.46 14.54
N VAL A 214 86.85 -35.95 15.74
CA VAL A 214 85.54 -35.99 16.39
C VAL A 214 85.27 -34.69 17.16
N SER A 215 84.01 -34.32 17.32
CA SER A 215 83.60 -33.14 18.09
C SER A 215 82.42 -33.45 19.01
N ASN A 216 82.52 -32.98 20.25
CA ASN A 216 81.48 -33.04 21.28
C ASN A 216 80.53 -31.83 21.26
N SER A 217 80.76 -30.86 20.36
CA SER A 217 80.12 -29.54 20.36
C SER A 217 79.78 -29.01 18.97
N THR A 218 80.03 -29.81 17.92
CA THR A 218 79.69 -29.51 16.53
C THR A 218 78.67 -30.56 16.05
N PRO A 219 77.40 -30.19 15.80
CA PRO A 219 76.40 -31.09 15.25
C PRO A 219 76.79 -31.66 13.87
N THR A 220 76.16 -32.76 13.49
CA THR A 220 76.33 -33.36 12.16
C THR A 220 75.14 -33.02 11.25
N ASP A 221 75.15 -31.86 10.60
CA ASP A 221 74.14 -31.48 9.60
C ASP A 221 74.11 -32.48 8.42
N VAL A 222 72.93 -32.70 7.83
CA VAL A 222 72.77 -33.55 6.65
C VAL A 222 73.12 -32.76 5.39
N ASN A 223 74.21 -33.15 4.72
CA ASN A 223 74.50 -32.66 3.37
C ASN A 223 73.40 -33.10 2.38
N PRO A 224 72.57 -32.18 1.85
CA PRO A 224 71.44 -32.55 0.99
C PRO A 224 71.84 -32.75 -0.48
N ALA A 225 73.08 -32.42 -0.84
CA ALA A 225 73.65 -32.63 -2.18
C ALA A 225 74.39 -33.97 -2.32
N ALA A 226 74.73 -34.63 -1.21
CA ALA A 226 75.35 -35.95 -1.18
C ALA A 226 74.41 -37.03 -1.75
N THR A 227 74.94 -38.01 -2.48
CA THR A 227 74.12 -39.04 -3.14
C THR A 227 73.93 -40.28 -2.28
N PHE A 228 72.75 -40.91 -2.34
CA PHE A 228 72.38 -42.01 -1.43
C PHE A 228 73.27 -43.25 -1.60
N ASN A 229 73.79 -43.50 -2.81
CA ASN A 229 74.64 -44.64 -3.13
C ASN A 229 76.14 -44.35 -3.27
N ALA A 230 76.62 -43.16 -2.87
CA ALA A 230 78.03 -42.76 -3.09
C ALA A 230 79.01 -43.89 -2.71
N ALA A 231 80.00 -44.16 -3.56
CA ALA A 231 80.89 -45.30 -3.38
C ALA A 231 81.74 -45.18 -2.10
N ASP A 232 82.14 -43.95 -1.77
CA ASP A 232 82.64 -43.59 -0.44
C ASP A 232 81.45 -43.28 0.49
N LEU A 233 81.43 -43.91 1.67
CA LEU A 233 80.41 -43.69 2.70
C LEU A 233 80.52 -42.29 3.34
N ASN A 234 81.70 -41.65 3.27
CA ASN A 234 81.90 -40.28 3.74
C ASN A 234 81.11 -39.26 2.88
N LEU A 235 80.77 -39.61 1.64
CA LEU A 235 80.09 -38.75 0.66
C LEU A 235 78.57 -39.01 0.55
N ARG A 236 77.97 -39.69 1.54
CA ARG A 236 76.52 -39.95 1.63
C ARG A 236 75.82 -39.00 2.62
N PRO A 237 74.51 -38.74 2.47
CA PRO A 237 73.73 -38.05 3.50
C PRO A 237 73.73 -38.85 4.81
N ARG A 238 73.93 -38.14 5.94
CA ARG A 238 74.06 -38.76 7.27
C ARG A 238 72.73 -38.83 8.01
N PHE A 239 71.89 -39.78 7.63
CA PHE A 239 70.62 -40.02 8.30
C PHE A 239 70.81 -40.56 9.73
N GLU A 240 69.94 -40.13 10.65
CA GLU A 240 69.85 -40.71 11.99
C GLU A 240 69.58 -42.23 11.93
N ASN A 241 70.08 -42.97 12.93
CA ASN A 241 69.98 -44.44 13.00
C ASN A 241 70.54 -45.19 11.77
N ALA A 242 71.37 -44.53 10.96
CA ALA A 242 71.91 -45.06 9.70
C ALA A 242 70.84 -45.55 8.71
N ALA A 243 69.69 -44.86 8.66
CA ALA A 243 68.66 -45.11 7.66
C ALA A 243 69.23 -45.00 6.23
N GLN A 244 68.71 -45.80 5.31
CA GLN A 244 69.18 -45.87 3.92
C GLN A 244 68.03 -45.61 2.95
N VAL A 245 68.34 -44.93 1.86
CA VAL A 245 67.41 -44.69 0.75
C VAL A 245 67.83 -45.57 -0.43
N ALA A 246 66.88 -46.34 -0.97
CA ALA A 246 67.06 -47.23 -2.09
C ALA A 246 66.41 -46.66 -3.37
N ALA A 247 66.64 -47.32 -4.51
CA ALA A 247 65.89 -47.01 -5.73
C ALA A 247 64.44 -47.49 -5.61
N GLY A 248 63.48 -46.65 -5.96
CA GLY A 248 62.05 -46.90 -5.86
C GLY A 248 61.21 -45.67 -6.23
N SER A 249 60.09 -45.48 -5.55
CA SER A 249 59.24 -44.30 -5.67
C SER A 249 58.37 -44.11 -4.42
N PHE A 250 57.79 -42.92 -4.28
CA PHE A 250 56.64 -42.61 -3.41
C PHE A 250 55.62 -41.78 -4.21
N THR A 251 54.47 -41.45 -3.62
CA THR A 251 53.47 -40.54 -4.22
C THR A 251 53.29 -39.27 -3.39
N VAL A 252 53.04 -38.15 -4.07
CA VAL A 252 52.63 -36.86 -3.49
C VAL A 252 51.36 -36.41 -4.20
N ASN A 253 50.25 -36.26 -3.47
CA ASN A 253 48.91 -36.01 -4.03
C ASN A 253 48.57 -36.96 -5.20
N GLY A 254 48.91 -38.25 -5.03
CA GLY A 254 48.74 -39.30 -6.05
C GLY A 254 49.75 -39.26 -7.22
N THR A 255 50.56 -38.21 -7.36
CA THR A 255 51.59 -38.10 -8.40
C THR A 255 52.84 -38.87 -7.97
N SER A 256 53.32 -39.79 -8.81
CA SER A 256 54.49 -40.61 -8.48
C SER A 256 55.80 -39.85 -8.64
N VAL A 257 56.60 -39.85 -7.57
CA VAL A 257 57.96 -39.31 -7.53
C VAL A 257 58.92 -40.48 -7.43
N SER A 258 59.65 -40.76 -8.51
CA SER A 258 60.73 -41.75 -8.50
C SER A 258 61.90 -41.26 -7.63
N VAL A 259 62.58 -42.20 -6.98
CA VAL A 259 63.85 -42.02 -6.27
C VAL A 259 64.85 -43.02 -6.85
N LEU A 260 66.01 -42.54 -7.26
CA LEU A 260 67.10 -43.34 -7.82
C LEU A 260 68.20 -43.50 -6.77
N ALA A 261 68.94 -44.61 -6.81
CA ALA A 261 70.06 -44.83 -5.89
C ALA A 261 71.14 -43.73 -6.01
N GLY A 262 71.31 -43.14 -7.19
CA GLY A 262 72.24 -42.04 -7.46
C GLY A 262 71.70 -40.64 -7.17
N ASP A 263 70.47 -40.51 -6.66
CA ASP A 263 69.91 -39.22 -6.25
C ASP A 263 70.55 -38.69 -4.96
N SER A 264 70.40 -37.39 -4.75
CA SER A 264 70.56 -36.68 -3.47
C SER A 264 69.21 -36.10 -3.02
N ILE A 265 69.10 -35.65 -1.75
CA ILE A 265 67.88 -34.99 -1.24
C ILE A 265 67.48 -33.84 -2.16
N ASN A 266 68.42 -32.96 -2.52
CA ASN A 266 68.19 -31.84 -3.45
C ASN A 266 67.60 -32.28 -4.79
N SER A 267 68.05 -33.41 -5.35
CA SER A 267 67.52 -33.90 -6.63
C SER A 267 66.09 -34.47 -6.50
N VAL A 268 65.74 -35.09 -5.37
CA VAL A 268 64.37 -35.57 -5.12
C VAL A 268 63.43 -34.38 -4.89
N LEU A 269 63.85 -33.36 -4.12
CA LEU A 269 63.03 -32.15 -3.93
C LEU A 269 62.86 -31.36 -5.23
N SER A 270 63.92 -31.24 -6.04
CA SER A 270 63.84 -30.65 -7.38
C SER A 270 62.90 -31.44 -8.31
N ARG A 271 62.83 -32.76 -8.16
CA ARG A 271 61.87 -33.61 -8.89
C ARG A 271 60.44 -33.38 -8.43
N ILE A 272 60.18 -33.25 -7.12
CA ILE A 272 58.85 -32.84 -6.61
C ILE A 272 58.44 -31.51 -7.27
N ASN A 273 59.29 -30.48 -7.17
CA ASN A 273 59.04 -29.11 -7.67
C ASN A 273 58.85 -29.00 -9.19
N SER A 274 59.16 -30.05 -9.95
CA SER A 274 59.04 -30.09 -11.41
C SER A 274 58.04 -31.13 -11.94
N THR A 275 57.52 -32.01 -11.08
CA THR A 275 56.58 -33.08 -11.48
C THR A 275 55.24 -33.03 -10.75
N VAL A 276 55.21 -32.50 -9.52
CA VAL A 276 54.00 -32.42 -8.69
C VAL A 276 53.42 -31.01 -8.79
N SER A 277 52.40 -30.83 -9.63
CA SER A 277 51.74 -29.54 -9.80
C SER A 277 51.13 -29.04 -8.49
N GLY A 278 51.27 -27.74 -8.21
CA GLY A 278 50.72 -27.11 -7.01
C GLY A 278 51.54 -27.31 -5.72
N ILE A 279 52.71 -27.96 -5.77
CA ILE A 279 53.57 -28.24 -4.60
C ILE A 279 54.96 -27.62 -4.76
N SER A 280 55.46 -27.01 -3.68
CA SER A 280 56.83 -26.59 -3.48
C SER A 280 57.45 -27.40 -2.34
N ALA A 281 58.67 -27.89 -2.52
CA ALA A 281 59.43 -28.68 -1.57
C ALA A 281 60.82 -28.07 -1.35
N THR A 282 61.18 -27.90 -0.07
CA THR A 282 62.37 -27.16 0.38
C THR A 282 63.12 -27.94 1.45
N PHE A 283 64.42 -27.64 1.61
CA PHE A 283 65.25 -28.17 2.69
C PHE A 283 65.92 -27.01 3.45
N ALA A 284 65.72 -26.96 4.77
CA ALA A 284 66.32 -25.95 5.65
C ALA A 284 66.38 -26.47 7.09
N GLY A 285 67.45 -26.13 7.83
CA GLY A 285 67.60 -26.48 9.25
C GLY A 285 67.51 -27.98 9.53
N ASP A 286 68.02 -28.81 8.61
CA ASP A 286 67.90 -30.27 8.63
C ASP A 286 66.45 -30.80 8.57
N ARG A 287 65.50 -30.05 7.98
CA ARG A 287 64.13 -30.51 7.70
C ARG A 287 63.76 -30.35 6.24
N VAL A 288 62.97 -31.28 5.72
CA VAL A 288 62.21 -31.10 4.47
C VAL A 288 60.85 -30.49 4.81
N THR A 289 60.43 -29.49 4.05
CA THR A 289 59.07 -28.94 4.12
C THR A 289 58.46 -28.97 2.72
N LEU A 290 57.27 -29.55 2.58
CA LEU A 290 56.42 -29.37 1.42
C LEU A 290 55.30 -28.38 1.76
N SER A 291 54.95 -27.54 0.79
CA SER A 291 53.91 -26.52 0.90
C SER A 291 53.12 -26.46 -0.41
N THR A 292 51.84 -26.14 -0.36
CA THR A 292 51.10 -25.81 -1.59
C THR A 292 51.59 -24.47 -2.15
N THR A 293 51.58 -24.29 -3.48
CA THR A 293 52.00 -23.04 -4.14
C THR A 293 50.91 -21.96 -4.14
N SER A 294 49.80 -22.22 -3.45
CA SER A 294 48.63 -21.36 -3.35
C SER A 294 47.92 -21.65 -2.02
N ALA A 295 47.14 -20.67 -1.55
CA ALA A 295 46.26 -20.85 -0.40
C ALA A 295 45.18 -21.91 -0.72
N VAL A 296 45.16 -23.01 0.05
CA VAL A 296 44.18 -24.09 -0.03
C VAL A 296 44.14 -24.85 1.29
N GLU A 297 42.96 -25.34 1.68
CA GLU A 297 42.78 -26.16 2.89
C GLU A 297 43.01 -27.67 2.67
N SER A 298 43.34 -28.08 1.45
CA SER A 298 43.51 -29.50 1.09
C SER A 298 44.77 -30.10 1.72
N ASP A 299 44.66 -31.31 2.28
CA ASP A 299 45.80 -32.04 2.85
C ASP A 299 46.84 -32.39 1.76
N ILE A 300 48.13 -32.26 2.08
CA ILE A 300 49.20 -32.85 1.26
C ILE A 300 49.29 -34.33 1.61
N VAL A 301 48.96 -35.19 0.65
CA VAL A 301 48.90 -36.64 0.84
C VAL A 301 50.21 -37.28 0.37
N LEU A 302 50.89 -37.99 1.27
CA LEU A 302 52.09 -38.77 0.99
C LEU A 302 51.79 -40.26 1.15
N ALA A 303 52.15 -41.10 0.16
CA ALA A 303 51.92 -42.55 0.22
C ALA A 303 52.97 -43.36 -0.57
N ASP A 304 52.81 -44.69 -0.54
CA ASP A 304 53.48 -45.66 -1.42
C ASP A 304 55.02 -45.64 -1.45
N ASP A 305 55.69 -45.20 -0.39
CA ASP A 305 57.15 -45.14 -0.35
C ASP A 305 57.81 -46.53 -0.31
N THR A 306 58.34 -46.91 -1.47
CA THR A 306 59.16 -48.11 -1.71
C THR A 306 60.66 -47.82 -1.68
N SER A 307 61.06 -46.54 -1.60
CA SER A 307 62.46 -46.09 -1.57
C SER A 307 63.02 -45.94 -0.15
N GLY A 308 62.14 -45.74 0.84
CA GLY A 308 62.51 -45.38 2.22
C GLY A 308 62.85 -43.89 2.39
N PHE A 309 62.74 -43.08 1.33
CA PHE A 309 63.05 -41.65 1.37
C PHE A 309 62.19 -40.89 2.39
N LEU A 310 60.87 -41.10 2.42
CA LEU A 310 59.97 -40.42 3.35
C LEU A 310 60.26 -40.78 4.80
N ALA A 311 60.68 -42.02 5.06
CA ALA A 311 61.11 -42.45 6.39
C ALA A 311 62.45 -41.80 6.77
N ALA A 312 63.43 -41.82 5.86
CA ALA A 312 64.76 -41.24 6.07
C ALA A 312 64.70 -39.71 6.30
N VAL A 313 63.84 -38.98 5.58
CA VAL A 313 63.61 -37.53 5.78
C VAL A 313 62.53 -37.20 6.82
N LYS A 314 62.05 -38.19 7.60
CA LYS A 314 61.08 -38.05 8.70
C LYS A 314 59.73 -37.42 8.31
N LEU A 315 59.30 -37.60 7.06
CA LEU A 315 57.98 -37.21 6.54
C LEU A 315 56.93 -38.34 6.63
N ALA A 316 57.33 -39.61 6.70
CA ALA A 316 56.41 -40.75 6.67
C ALA A 316 55.37 -40.82 7.81
N ALA A 317 55.54 -40.02 8.87
CA ALA A 317 54.59 -39.86 9.96
C ALA A 317 54.26 -38.38 10.25
N ALA A 318 54.52 -37.49 9.28
CA ALA A 318 54.14 -36.08 9.37
C ALA A 318 52.66 -35.91 9.02
N THR A 319 52.02 -34.91 9.63
CA THR A 319 50.64 -34.49 9.34
C THR A 319 50.66 -33.18 8.58
N THR A 320 49.75 -32.99 7.61
CA THR A 320 49.55 -31.67 7.02
C THR A 320 48.94 -30.73 8.06
N VAL A 321 49.57 -29.57 8.25
CA VAL A 321 48.90 -28.38 8.77
C VAL A 321 48.19 -27.76 7.58
N ARG A 322 46.86 -27.77 7.60
CA ARG A 322 46.07 -27.22 6.50
C ARG A 322 46.32 -25.73 6.34
N GLY A 323 46.23 -25.28 5.09
CA GLY A 323 46.15 -23.88 4.76
C GLY A 323 44.81 -23.28 5.12
N ASP A 324 44.63 -22.04 4.69
CA ASP A 324 43.54 -21.15 5.05
C ASP A 324 43.22 -20.30 3.81
N VAL A 325 41.96 -19.97 3.58
CA VAL A 325 41.48 -19.25 2.38
C VAL A 325 40.43 -18.21 2.78
N HIS A 326 40.14 -17.27 1.89
CA HIS A 326 39.08 -16.30 2.12
C HIS A 326 37.69 -16.99 2.18
N ASP A 327 36.87 -16.57 3.15
CA ASP A 327 35.51 -17.04 3.43
C ASP A 327 34.55 -17.02 2.20
N ASP A 328 34.89 -16.28 1.13
CA ASP A 328 34.08 -16.18 -0.09
C ASP A 328 34.38 -17.28 -1.15
N ILE A 329 35.57 -17.87 -1.09
CA ILE A 329 36.03 -19.03 -1.88
C ILE A 329 36.17 -20.31 -1.06
N GLU A 330 36.06 -20.23 0.26
CA GLU A 330 35.89 -21.38 1.16
C GLU A 330 34.57 -22.12 0.89
N LEU A 331 34.48 -23.39 1.30
CA LEU A 331 33.21 -24.12 1.25
C LEU A 331 32.23 -23.58 2.29
N LEU A 332 30.96 -23.41 1.90
CA LEU A 332 29.90 -22.89 2.78
C LEU A 332 29.73 -23.73 4.05
N LYS A 333 30.13 -25.01 4.06
CA LYS A 333 30.04 -25.87 5.25
C LYS A 333 31.09 -25.58 6.33
N ASP A 334 32.22 -24.97 5.97
CA ASP A 334 33.35 -24.71 6.87
C ASP A 334 33.37 -23.22 7.28
N SER A 335 33.02 -22.33 6.33
CA SER A 335 33.03 -20.87 6.48
C SER A 335 32.43 -20.36 7.79
N SER A 336 33.15 -19.41 8.39
CA SER A 336 32.80 -18.74 9.64
C SER A 336 31.37 -18.16 9.61
N ARG A 337 30.95 -17.66 8.45
CA ARG A 337 29.65 -17.03 8.23
C ARG A 337 28.58 -17.98 7.71
N PHE A 338 28.95 -18.96 6.90
CA PHE A 338 28.00 -19.82 6.19
C PHE A 338 27.86 -21.23 6.76
N GLY A 339 28.69 -21.65 7.71
CA GLY A 339 28.72 -23.01 8.28
C GLY A 339 27.40 -23.52 8.91
N ALA A 340 26.40 -22.66 9.10
CA ALA A 340 25.04 -23.02 9.53
C ALA A 340 24.04 -23.29 8.37
N VAL A 341 24.40 -22.99 7.11
CA VAL A 341 23.55 -23.18 5.93
C VAL A 341 23.35 -24.66 5.61
N ALA A 342 22.12 -25.05 5.27
CA ALA A 342 21.77 -26.39 4.84
C ALA A 342 21.77 -26.51 3.31
N THR A 343 21.94 -27.72 2.78
CA THR A 343 21.71 -28.00 1.37
C THR A 343 20.21 -27.90 1.05
N GLY A 344 19.86 -27.11 0.03
CA GLY A 344 18.49 -26.74 -0.31
C GLY A 344 18.45 -25.79 -1.51
N SER A 345 17.52 -24.84 -1.51
CA SER A 345 17.40 -23.81 -2.55
C SER A 345 16.70 -22.53 -2.07
N PHE A 346 16.89 -21.44 -2.81
CA PHE A 346 16.07 -20.22 -2.75
C PHE A 346 15.67 -19.79 -4.17
N ASN A 347 14.66 -18.93 -4.32
CA ASN A 347 14.18 -18.45 -5.62
C ASN A 347 14.73 -17.05 -5.93
N VAL A 348 15.02 -16.79 -7.21
CA VAL A 348 15.23 -15.43 -7.75
C VAL A 348 14.31 -15.27 -8.96
N ASN A 349 13.40 -14.29 -8.92
CA ASN A 349 12.37 -14.08 -9.95
C ASN A 349 11.60 -15.35 -10.35
N GLY A 350 11.36 -16.26 -9.41
CA GLY A 350 10.69 -17.56 -9.62
C GLY A 350 11.58 -18.68 -10.17
N VAL A 351 12.86 -18.41 -10.46
CA VAL A 351 13.85 -19.44 -10.82
C VAL A 351 14.51 -19.97 -9.54
N ALA A 352 14.44 -21.27 -9.31
CA ALA A 352 15.06 -21.91 -8.15
C ALA A 352 16.59 -22.02 -8.32
N ILE A 353 17.31 -21.52 -7.33
CA ILE A 353 18.77 -21.55 -7.20
C ILE A 353 19.12 -22.59 -6.13
N SER A 354 19.73 -23.70 -6.53
CA SER A 354 20.25 -24.69 -5.58
C SER A 354 21.41 -24.14 -4.76
N VAL A 355 21.55 -24.62 -3.53
CA VAL A 355 22.69 -24.39 -2.62
C VAL A 355 23.06 -25.74 -2.01
N ASN A 356 24.34 -26.12 -2.05
CA ASN A 356 24.86 -27.34 -1.44
C ASN A 356 26.07 -27.03 -0.55
N ARG A 357 25.89 -27.11 0.78
CA ARG A 357 26.92 -26.67 1.74
C ARG A 357 28.27 -27.38 1.55
N ASP A 358 28.24 -28.63 1.07
CA ASP A 358 29.41 -29.51 1.00
C ASP A 358 30.25 -29.32 -0.29
N THR A 359 29.76 -28.57 -1.29
CA THR A 359 30.44 -28.37 -2.58
C THR A 359 30.45 -26.93 -3.08
N ASP A 360 29.62 -26.06 -2.52
CA ASP A 360 29.49 -24.67 -2.94
C ASP A 360 30.36 -23.76 -2.07
N THR A 361 30.84 -22.68 -2.69
CA THR A 361 31.39 -21.47 -2.06
C THR A 361 30.39 -20.31 -2.23
N LEU A 362 30.55 -19.20 -1.50
CA LEU A 362 29.72 -18.01 -1.74
C LEU A 362 29.79 -17.56 -3.22
N GLN A 363 31.00 -17.45 -3.76
CA GLN A 363 31.21 -17.03 -5.14
C GLN A 363 30.58 -17.99 -6.16
N SER A 364 30.50 -19.30 -5.84
CA SER A 364 29.80 -20.28 -6.69
C SER A 364 28.28 -20.06 -6.74
N VAL A 365 27.65 -19.68 -5.62
CA VAL A 365 26.21 -19.38 -5.56
C VAL A 365 25.91 -18.07 -6.29
N MET A 366 26.74 -17.04 -6.13
CA MET A 366 26.61 -15.77 -6.88
C MET A 366 26.72 -15.99 -8.40
N SER A 367 27.68 -16.81 -8.82
CA SER A 367 27.84 -17.23 -10.22
C SER A 367 26.60 -17.99 -10.72
N ARG A 368 26.02 -18.88 -9.90
CA ARG A 368 24.82 -19.66 -10.22
C ARG A 368 23.58 -18.80 -10.39
N VAL A 369 23.37 -17.78 -9.54
CA VAL A 369 22.28 -16.79 -9.72
C VAL A 369 22.44 -16.08 -11.05
N THR A 370 23.63 -15.54 -11.34
CA THR A 370 23.90 -14.80 -12.58
C THR A 370 23.70 -15.67 -13.84
N ALA A 371 24.05 -16.95 -13.77
CA ALA A 371 23.86 -17.91 -14.87
C ALA A 371 22.43 -18.48 -15.00
N SER A 372 21.56 -18.27 -14.00
CA SER A 372 20.25 -18.95 -13.89
C SER A 372 19.21 -18.57 -14.95
N GLY A 373 19.39 -17.45 -15.64
CA GLY A 373 18.37 -16.87 -16.53
C GLY A 373 17.29 -16.05 -15.81
N ALA A 374 17.35 -15.88 -14.48
CA ALA A 374 16.39 -15.10 -13.68
C ALA A 374 16.30 -13.59 -14.02
N GLY A 375 17.13 -13.09 -14.95
CA GLY A 375 17.23 -11.67 -15.29
C GLY A 375 17.93 -10.83 -14.21
N VAL A 376 18.75 -11.45 -13.37
CA VAL A 376 19.44 -10.83 -12.23
C VAL A 376 20.90 -11.25 -12.22
N THR A 377 21.80 -10.30 -12.02
CA THR A 377 23.22 -10.53 -11.72
C THR A 377 23.39 -10.48 -10.21
N ALA A 378 24.10 -11.44 -9.63
CA ALA A 378 24.49 -11.43 -8.23
C ALA A 378 26.01 -11.46 -8.09
N ALA A 379 26.53 -10.67 -7.15
CA ALA A 379 27.95 -10.58 -6.85
C ALA A 379 28.17 -10.46 -5.34
N PHE A 380 29.35 -10.90 -4.90
CA PHE A 380 29.93 -10.45 -3.64
C PHE A 380 30.77 -9.18 -3.92
N ASP A 381 30.53 -8.15 -3.13
CA ASP A 381 31.32 -6.92 -3.06
C ASP A 381 32.25 -7.02 -1.85
N ALA A 382 33.55 -7.13 -2.12
CA ALA A 382 34.59 -7.25 -1.10
C ALA A 382 34.84 -5.93 -0.35
N ASP A 383 34.72 -4.78 -1.02
CA ASP A 383 34.97 -3.45 -0.42
C ASP A 383 33.90 -3.10 0.62
N THR A 384 32.63 -3.47 0.38
CA THR A 384 31.57 -3.33 1.38
C THR A 384 31.31 -4.60 2.19
N ASN A 385 31.93 -5.73 1.84
CA ASN A 385 31.75 -7.05 2.43
C ASN A 385 30.26 -7.47 2.44
N LYS A 386 29.61 -7.43 1.27
CA LYS A 386 28.16 -7.67 1.07
C LYS A 386 27.85 -8.47 -0.19
N VAL A 387 26.73 -9.19 -0.17
CA VAL A 387 26.10 -9.71 -1.40
C VAL A 387 25.19 -8.63 -2.00
N VAL A 388 25.21 -8.49 -3.32
CA VAL A 388 24.38 -7.55 -4.09
C VAL A 388 23.71 -8.28 -5.26
N PHE A 389 22.38 -8.16 -5.36
CA PHE A 389 21.54 -8.64 -6.46
C PHE A 389 21.03 -7.45 -7.27
N THR A 390 21.40 -7.39 -8.54
CA THR A 390 21.09 -6.29 -9.48
C THR A 390 20.29 -6.84 -10.66
N PRO A 391 19.05 -6.39 -10.90
CA PRO A 391 18.30 -6.75 -12.09
C PRO A 391 19.01 -6.28 -13.37
N ASN A 392 19.10 -7.17 -14.37
CA ASN A 392 19.84 -6.94 -15.61
C ASN A 392 19.21 -5.83 -16.49
N THR A 393 17.93 -5.51 -16.23
CA THR A 393 17.25 -4.34 -16.79
C THR A 393 16.93 -3.38 -15.64
N ALA A 394 17.48 -2.17 -15.70
CA ALA A 394 17.33 -1.20 -14.61
C ALA A 394 15.86 -0.92 -14.28
N GLY A 395 15.49 -1.08 -13.00
CA GLY A 395 14.16 -0.77 -12.48
C GLY A 395 13.11 -1.87 -12.67
N THR A 396 13.42 -3.00 -13.30
CA THR A 396 12.52 -4.17 -13.27
C THR A 396 12.45 -4.76 -11.87
N THR A 397 11.29 -5.35 -11.55
CA THR A 397 11.02 -5.97 -10.25
C THR A 397 12.00 -7.10 -9.95
N LEU A 398 12.51 -7.11 -8.72
CA LEU A 398 13.33 -8.18 -8.16
C LEU A 398 12.56 -8.90 -7.07
N VAL A 399 12.44 -10.22 -7.19
CA VAL A 399 11.85 -11.12 -6.19
C VAL A 399 12.94 -12.06 -5.71
N ILE A 400 13.14 -12.16 -4.40
CA ILE A 400 13.99 -13.20 -3.79
C ILE A 400 13.21 -13.81 -2.61
N ASP A 401 12.87 -15.08 -2.69
CA ASP A 401 12.04 -15.77 -1.68
C ASP A 401 12.34 -17.28 -1.60
N GLY A 402 11.55 -18.03 -0.83
CA GLY A 402 11.55 -19.49 -0.86
C GLY A 402 12.81 -20.17 -0.32
N ASP A 403 13.60 -19.48 0.51
CA ASP A 403 14.84 -20.03 1.04
C ASP A 403 14.62 -21.18 2.03
N THR A 404 14.98 -22.38 1.58
CA THR A 404 15.00 -23.64 2.34
C THR A 404 16.40 -24.02 2.83
N SER A 405 17.44 -23.32 2.36
CA SER A 405 18.84 -23.52 2.74
C SER A 405 19.25 -22.68 3.96
N GLY A 406 18.58 -21.56 4.21
CA GLY A 406 19.01 -20.54 5.17
C GLY A 406 20.10 -19.61 4.62
N PHE A 407 20.51 -19.78 3.36
CA PHE A 407 21.57 -19.01 2.71
C PHE A 407 21.28 -17.51 2.65
N LEU A 408 20.04 -17.09 2.41
CA LEU A 408 19.69 -15.67 2.38
C LEU A 408 19.75 -15.05 3.77
N SER A 409 19.38 -15.81 4.80
CA SER A 409 19.54 -15.40 6.21
C SER A 409 21.03 -15.24 6.56
N ALA A 410 21.86 -16.21 6.19
CA ALA A 410 23.31 -16.13 6.34
C ALA A 410 23.91 -14.95 5.56
N ALA A 411 23.43 -14.67 4.35
CA ALA A 411 23.85 -13.51 3.54
C ALA A 411 23.26 -12.16 4.01
N ASN A 412 22.48 -12.10 5.11
CA ASN A 412 21.73 -10.91 5.56
C ASN A 412 20.81 -10.30 4.46
N VAL A 413 20.37 -11.11 3.49
CA VAL A 413 19.52 -10.70 2.37
C VAL A 413 18.06 -10.87 2.76
N GLN A 414 17.35 -9.74 2.91
CA GLN A 414 15.91 -9.75 3.16
C GLN A 414 15.17 -10.47 2.01
N GLN A 415 14.09 -11.20 2.30
CA GLN A 415 13.24 -11.83 1.28
C GLN A 415 12.08 -10.92 0.80
N GLY A 416 11.34 -11.34 -0.22
CA GLY A 416 10.20 -10.64 -0.83
C GLY A 416 10.52 -9.94 -2.15
N ALA A 417 9.57 -9.11 -2.61
CA ALA A 417 9.67 -8.35 -3.87
C ALA A 417 10.06 -6.88 -3.62
N VAL A 418 10.79 -6.27 -4.57
CA VAL A 418 11.03 -4.81 -4.70
C VAL A 418 10.84 -4.41 -6.16
N GLY A 419 10.25 -3.26 -6.43
CA GLY A 419 9.89 -2.79 -7.79
C GLY A 419 9.81 -1.27 -7.83
N LEU A 420 10.09 -0.63 -8.99
CA LEU A 420 9.88 0.82 -9.14
C LEU A 420 8.45 1.18 -9.57
N ALA A 421 7.79 0.28 -10.27
CA ALA A 421 6.41 0.43 -10.72
C ALA A 421 5.46 -0.28 -9.76
N VAL A 422 4.31 0.35 -9.50
CA VAL A 422 3.16 -0.27 -8.83
C VAL A 422 2.41 -1.12 -9.85
N ASN A 423 2.05 -2.34 -9.50
CA ASN A 423 1.17 -3.17 -10.32
C ASN A 423 -0.28 -2.96 -9.89
N ALA A 424 -0.99 -2.04 -10.57
CA ALA A 424 -2.37 -1.66 -10.20
C ALA A 424 -3.42 -2.76 -10.44
N ASP A 425 -3.05 -3.80 -11.21
CA ASP A 425 -3.87 -4.97 -11.55
C ASP A 425 -3.44 -6.24 -10.79
N ALA A 426 -2.44 -6.14 -9.91
CA ALA A 426 -2.10 -7.21 -8.97
C ALA A 426 -3.08 -7.26 -7.79
N ALA A 427 -3.35 -8.49 -7.33
CA ALA A 427 -4.11 -8.76 -6.12
C ALA A 427 -3.31 -8.36 -4.85
N PHE A 428 -3.97 -7.86 -3.82
CA PHE A 428 -3.30 -7.40 -2.58
C PHE A 428 -2.56 -8.51 -1.81
N ASN A 429 -3.04 -9.76 -1.91
CA ASN A 429 -2.38 -10.97 -1.40
C ASN A 429 -1.34 -11.57 -2.36
N GLY A 430 -1.13 -10.96 -3.52
CA GLY A 430 -0.22 -11.43 -4.55
C GLY A 430 1.24 -11.33 -4.12
N THR A 431 2.01 -12.36 -4.46
CA THR A 431 3.45 -12.48 -4.14
C THR A 431 4.32 -12.27 -5.38
N GLY A 432 5.58 -11.92 -5.16
CA GLY A 432 6.56 -11.75 -6.23
C GLY A 432 6.15 -10.70 -7.27
N LEU A 433 6.20 -11.09 -8.55
CA LEU A 433 5.81 -10.23 -9.68
C LEU A 433 4.31 -9.95 -9.73
N ASN A 434 3.49 -10.79 -9.09
CA ASN A 434 2.04 -10.68 -9.02
C ASN A 434 1.58 -9.86 -7.79
N SER A 435 2.51 -9.20 -7.09
CA SER A 435 2.23 -8.31 -5.96
C SER A 435 1.96 -6.86 -6.43
N PRO A 436 1.21 -6.03 -5.69
CA PRO A 436 0.97 -4.63 -6.05
C PRO A 436 2.23 -3.76 -6.02
N LEU A 437 3.29 -4.21 -5.33
CA LEU A 437 4.56 -3.49 -5.17
C LEU A 437 4.33 -2.11 -4.54
N PHE A 438 3.71 -2.09 -3.36
CA PHE A 438 3.64 -0.92 -2.47
C PHE A 438 5.04 -0.57 -1.90
N ASP A 439 5.13 0.56 -1.16
CA ASP A 439 6.28 0.85 -0.30
C ASP A 439 6.63 -0.33 0.65
N PRO A 440 7.92 -0.58 0.96
CA PRO A 440 8.32 -1.61 1.91
C PRO A 440 7.67 -1.43 3.30
N GLY A 441 7.15 -2.52 3.85
CA GLY A 441 6.42 -2.52 5.13
C GLY A 441 4.91 -2.22 5.01
N MET A 442 4.44 -1.73 3.86
CA MET A 442 3.01 -1.60 3.59
C MET A 442 2.43 -2.96 3.18
N SER A 443 1.24 -3.27 3.67
CA SER A 443 0.44 -4.42 3.24
C SER A 443 -1.05 -4.05 3.29
N VAL A 444 -1.86 -4.75 2.50
CA VAL A 444 -3.31 -4.58 2.49
C VAL A 444 -3.94 -5.95 2.70
N THR A 445 -4.88 -6.03 3.64
CA THR A 445 -5.59 -7.25 4.03
C THR A 445 -7.09 -7.13 3.78
N ALA A 446 -7.83 -8.24 3.91
CA ALA A 446 -9.28 -8.19 3.87
C ALA A 446 -9.83 -7.40 5.07
N GLY A 447 -10.73 -6.46 4.81
CA GLY A 447 -11.27 -5.52 5.79
C GLY A 447 -12.19 -4.49 5.14
N GLU A 448 -12.24 -3.29 5.70
CA GLU A 448 -13.07 -2.19 5.20
C GLU A 448 -12.56 -0.82 5.66
N PHE A 449 -13.05 0.23 5.00
CA PHE A 449 -13.01 1.61 5.47
C PHE A 449 -14.34 2.32 5.15
N PHE A 450 -14.54 3.52 5.67
CA PHE A 450 -15.72 4.35 5.41
C PHE A 450 -15.33 5.59 4.59
N LEU A 451 -16.13 5.86 3.55
CA LEU A 451 -16.00 7.02 2.67
C LEU A 451 -17.34 7.75 2.62
N ASN A 452 -17.38 9.01 3.06
CA ASN A 452 -18.62 9.79 3.22
C ASN A 452 -19.70 9.06 4.07
N GLY A 453 -19.26 8.21 5.00
CA GLY A 453 -20.13 7.33 5.81
C GLY A 453 -20.59 6.04 5.13
N THR A 454 -20.36 5.87 3.82
CA THR A 454 -20.60 4.62 3.10
C THR A 454 -19.45 3.63 3.35
N ARG A 455 -19.79 2.39 3.69
CA ARG A 455 -18.82 1.29 3.89
C ARG A 455 -18.24 0.84 2.55
N ILE A 456 -16.91 0.83 2.42
CA ILE A 456 -16.18 0.25 1.29
C ILE A 456 -15.43 -0.97 1.80
N SER A 457 -15.89 -2.17 1.41
CA SER A 457 -15.17 -3.42 1.66
C SER A 457 -13.89 -3.51 0.83
N VAL A 458 -12.88 -4.17 1.39
CA VAL A 458 -11.61 -4.53 0.75
C VAL A 458 -11.40 -6.04 0.96
N ASN A 459 -11.14 -6.78 -0.11
CA ASN A 459 -10.83 -8.20 -0.08
C ASN A 459 -9.32 -8.40 -0.26
N ALA A 460 -8.81 -9.57 0.15
CA ALA A 460 -7.39 -9.88 -0.01
C ALA A 460 -6.98 -10.10 -1.48
N ASP A 461 -7.92 -10.45 -2.35
CA ASP A 461 -7.73 -10.69 -3.79
C ASP A 461 -8.05 -9.46 -4.68
N ASP A 462 -8.41 -8.32 -4.08
CA ASP A 462 -8.67 -7.08 -4.82
C ASP A 462 -7.39 -6.45 -5.40
N THR A 463 -7.57 -5.64 -6.44
CA THR A 463 -6.52 -4.83 -7.07
C THR A 463 -6.77 -3.33 -6.85
N ILE A 464 -5.78 -2.46 -7.11
CA ILE A 464 -5.97 -1.00 -7.04
C ILE A 464 -7.06 -0.57 -8.03
N ASN A 465 -7.03 -1.09 -9.26
CA ASN A 465 -8.01 -0.77 -10.29
C ASN A 465 -9.43 -1.28 -9.93
N ALA A 466 -9.54 -2.46 -9.29
CA ALA A 466 -10.80 -2.96 -8.74
C ALA A 466 -11.34 -2.05 -7.62
N MET A 467 -10.48 -1.56 -6.74
CA MET A 467 -10.84 -0.62 -5.68
C MET A 467 -11.29 0.74 -6.23
N MET A 468 -10.59 1.32 -7.22
CA MET A 468 -11.01 2.57 -7.86
C MET A 468 -12.40 2.43 -8.52
N SER A 469 -12.64 1.29 -9.16
CA SER A 469 -13.94 0.95 -9.77
C SER A 469 -15.04 0.80 -8.72
N ARG A 470 -14.77 0.10 -7.61
CA ARG A 470 -15.72 -0.09 -6.51
C ARG A 470 -16.11 1.23 -5.85
N ILE A 471 -15.13 2.08 -5.53
CA ILE A 471 -15.39 3.41 -4.95
C ILE A 471 -16.25 4.24 -5.91
N THR A 472 -15.87 4.29 -7.20
CA THR A 472 -16.60 5.05 -8.23
C THR A 472 -18.05 4.57 -8.42
N ASN A 473 -18.29 3.27 -8.31
CA ASN A 473 -19.62 2.68 -8.45
C ASN A 473 -20.43 2.65 -7.13
N SER A 474 -19.85 3.07 -6.00
CA SER A 474 -20.53 3.10 -4.70
C SER A 474 -21.47 4.31 -4.51
N ASP A 475 -22.38 4.15 -3.55
CA ASP A 475 -23.28 5.19 -3.05
C ASP A 475 -22.58 6.31 -2.26
N ALA A 476 -21.27 6.19 -2.00
CA ALA A 476 -20.47 7.19 -1.29
C ALA A 476 -20.47 8.58 -1.96
N GLY A 477 -20.94 8.67 -3.21
CA GLY A 477 -21.00 9.93 -3.95
C GLY A 477 -19.65 10.36 -4.52
N VAL A 478 -18.67 9.46 -4.65
CA VAL A 478 -17.27 9.78 -5.02
C VAL A 478 -16.86 9.11 -6.34
N LYS A 479 -16.02 9.77 -7.14
CA LYS A 479 -15.22 9.18 -8.23
C LYS A 479 -13.80 8.94 -7.73
N ALA A 480 -13.21 7.80 -8.09
CA ALA A 480 -11.84 7.45 -7.73
C ALA A 480 -11.02 7.06 -8.97
N SER A 481 -9.75 7.43 -8.99
CA SER A 481 -8.84 7.10 -10.08
C SER A 481 -7.41 6.97 -9.59
N TYR A 482 -6.67 6.03 -10.18
CA TYR A 482 -5.22 5.87 -10.01
C TYR A 482 -4.50 6.41 -11.25
N ASP A 483 -3.48 7.24 -11.05
CA ASP A 483 -2.59 7.73 -12.11
C ASP A 483 -1.34 6.82 -12.15
N PRO A 484 -1.09 6.05 -13.23
CA PRO A 484 0.06 5.15 -13.32
C PRO A 484 1.39 5.87 -13.58
N VAL A 485 1.39 7.14 -13.99
CA VAL A 485 2.58 7.96 -14.25
C VAL A 485 3.01 8.69 -12.97
N ALA A 486 2.07 9.37 -12.32
CA ALA A 486 2.31 9.97 -11.01
C ALA A 486 2.43 8.92 -9.90
N LYS A 487 1.86 7.72 -10.10
CA LYS A 487 1.68 6.65 -9.11
C LYS A 487 0.88 7.10 -7.89
N THR A 488 -0.16 7.91 -8.08
CA THR A 488 -0.99 8.48 -7.00
C THR A 488 -2.46 8.14 -7.17
N VAL A 489 -3.23 8.16 -6.07
CA VAL A 489 -4.69 8.02 -6.08
C VAL A 489 -5.37 9.38 -5.86
N PHE A 490 -6.45 9.61 -6.59
CA PHE A 490 -7.33 10.76 -6.48
C PHE A 490 -8.76 10.31 -6.14
N LEU A 491 -9.39 11.01 -5.20
CA LEU A 491 -10.82 10.92 -4.91
C LEU A 491 -11.48 12.28 -5.12
N THR A 492 -12.64 12.32 -5.77
CA THR A 492 -13.38 13.56 -6.09
C THR A 492 -14.88 13.36 -5.88
N ASN A 493 -15.57 14.25 -5.15
CA ASN A 493 -17.04 14.17 -5.02
C ASN A 493 -17.73 14.27 -6.41
N LYS A 494 -18.77 13.46 -6.63
CA LYS A 494 -19.61 13.47 -7.85
C LYS A 494 -20.43 14.76 -7.95
N THR A 495 -20.70 15.41 -6.83
CA THR A 495 -21.32 16.74 -6.70
C THR A 495 -20.26 17.83 -6.47
N VAL A 496 -20.47 19.01 -7.06
CA VAL A 496 -19.69 20.20 -6.73
C VAL A 496 -20.23 20.90 -5.47
N GLY A 497 -19.43 21.77 -4.87
CA GLY A 497 -19.81 22.50 -3.65
C GLY A 497 -18.99 22.10 -2.43
N ALA A 498 -19.20 22.81 -1.33
CA ALA A 498 -18.46 22.65 -0.07
C ALA A 498 -18.91 21.45 0.78
N SER A 499 -19.43 20.38 0.15
CA SER A 499 -19.67 19.10 0.84
C SER A 499 -18.32 18.41 1.04
N PRO A 500 -17.87 18.12 2.27
CA PRO A 500 -16.57 17.51 2.48
C PRO A 500 -16.49 16.09 1.93
N LEU A 501 -15.26 15.62 1.71
CA LEU A 501 -14.98 14.18 1.70
C LEU A 501 -14.61 13.77 3.12
N THR A 502 -15.05 12.60 3.57
CA THR A 502 -14.59 12.01 4.84
C THR A 502 -14.09 10.59 4.64
N LEU A 503 -12.91 10.30 5.19
CA LEU A 503 -12.28 8.98 5.24
C LEU A 503 -12.12 8.57 6.70
N SER A 504 -12.52 7.36 7.08
CA SER A 504 -12.33 6.86 8.46
C SER A 504 -12.41 5.34 8.56
N GLY A 505 -11.93 4.80 9.69
CA GLY A 505 -12.17 3.41 10.09
C GLY A 505 -11.52 2.34 9.21
N ASP A 506 -10.38 2.64 8.59
CA ASP A 506 -9.64 1.65 7.79
C ASP A 506 -9.08 0.52 8.67
N THR A 507 -9.56 -0.69 8.41
CA THR A 507 -9.13 -1.96 9.02
C THR A 507 -8.34 -2.85 8.06
N SER A 508 -8.26 -2.46 6.79
CA SER A 508 -7.57 -3.16 5.70
C SER A 508 -6.14 -2.69 5.47
N GLY A 509 -5.80 -1.47 5.92
CA GLY A 509 -4.54 -0.79 5.62
C GLY A 509 -4.49 -0.16 4.21
N PHE A 510 -5.56 -0.27 3.43
CA PHE A 510 -5.63 0.22 2.05
C PHE A 510 -5.33 1.72 1.94
N LEU A 511 -5.91 2.57 2.80
CA LEU A 511 -5.74 4.03 2.70
C LEU A 511 -4.28 4.43 2.94
N ALA A 512 -3.62 3.83 3.93
CA ALA A 512 -2.21 4.06 4.20
C ALA A 512 -1.32 3.52 3.06
N ALA A 513 -1.65 2.35 2.50
CA ALA A 513 -0.93 1.79 1.35
C ALA A 513 -1.00 2.71 0.12
N VAL A 514 -2.17 3.28 -0.19
CA VAL A 514 -2.37 4.18 -1.34
C VAL A 514 -2.14 5.68 -1.05
N LYS A 515 -1.61 6.02 0.13
CA LYS A 515 -1.30 7.40 0.58
C LYS A 515 -2.52 8.33 0.63
N LEU A 516 -3.67 7.78 1.00
CA LEU A 516 -4.92 8.49 1.34
C LEU A 516 -5.13 8.58 2.87
N ASP A 517 -4.02 8.58 3.61
CA ASP A 517 -3.99 8.82 5.06
C ASP A 517 -3.88 10.34 5.37
N GLU A 518 -3.44 10.69 6.58
CA GLU A 518 -3.23 12.08 7.03
C GLU A 518 -2.21 12.86 6.17
N THR A 519 -1.46 12.20 5.26
CA THR A 519 -0.52 12.86 4.34
C THR A 519 -1.13 13.28 2.99
N ALA A 520 -2.40 12.95 2.74
CA ALA A 520 -3.10 13.35 1.52
C ALA A 520 -3.51 14.83 1.51
N GLU A 521 -3.41 15.49 0.36
CA GLU A 521 -3.92 16.84 0.17
C GLU A 521 -5.45 16.78 0.12
N TYR A 522 -6.08 17.33 1.16
CA TYR A 522 -7.52 17.57 1.17
C TYR A 522 -7.83 18.99 0.70
N LYS A 523 -8.69 19.10 -0.32
CA LYS A 523 -9.19 20.37 -0.83
C LYS A 523 -10.70 20.38 -0.78
N LEU A 524 -11.26 21.27 0.05
CA LEU A 524 -12.70 21.52 0.12
C LEU A 524 -13.17 22.13 -1.20
N GLY A 525 -14.27 21.61 -1.73
CA GLY A 525 -14.95 22.16 -2.90
C GLY A 525 -15.61 23.50 -2.60
N ASN A 526 -16.08 24.17 -3.64
CA ASN A 526 -16.81 25.43 -3.51
C ASN A 526 -17.99 25.48 -4.48
N LEU A 527 -19.02 26.25 -4.11
CA LEU A 527 -20.02 26.69 -5.08
C LEU A 527 -19.50 27.97 -5.74
N ALA A 528 -19.66 28.08 -7.05
CA ALA A 528 -19.35 29.32 -7.75
C ALA A 528 -20.48 30.34 -7.50
N VAL A 529 -20.11 31.52 -7.00
CA VAL A 529 -21.04 32.63 -6.86
C VAL A 529 -21.31 33.22 -8.25
N ILE A 530 -22.53 33.06 -8.75
CA ILE A 530 -23.00 33.76 -9.94
C ILE A 530 -23.33 35.20 -9.55
N ASP A 531 -22.70 36.17 -10.19
CA ASP A 531 -23.17 37.56 -10.13
C ASP A 531 -24.25 37.73 -11.22
N ILE A 532 -25.51 37.74 -10.82
CA ILE A 532 -26.63 37.79 -11.78
C ILE A 532 -26.81 39.17 -12.43
N ASP A 533 -26.08 40.20 -11.97
CA ASP A 533 -26.06 41.56 -12.50
C ASP A 533 -24.77 41.89 -13.30
N ALA A 534 -23.71 41.08 -13.17
CA ALA A 534 -22.56 41.16 -14.07
C ALA A 534 -22.92 40.70 -15.51
N VAL A 535 -22.22 41.25 -16.51
CA VAL A 535 -22.37 40.83 -17.90
C VAL A 535 -21.84 39.41 -18.10
N LEU A 536 -22.51 38.62 -18.95
CA LEU A 536 -22.24 37.18 -19.09
C LEU A 536 -20.77 36.88 -19.41
N ARG A 537 -20.17 37.58 -20.38
CA ARG A 537 -18.79 37.36 -20.87
C ARG A 537 -17.75 37.45 -19.74
N ASP A 538 -18.01 38.27 -18.73
CA ASP A 538 -17.05 38.55 -17.67
C ASP A 538 -17.15 37.52 -16.51
N GLN A 539 -18.02 36.51 -16.65
CA GLN A 539 -18.17 35.37 -15.73
C GLN A 539 -17.73 34.05 -16.41
N PRO A 540 -16.78 33.29 -15.81
CA PRO A 540 -16.21 32.09 -16.45
C PRO A 540 -17.22 31.01 -16.87
N VAL A 541 -18.34 30.87 -16.15
CA VAL A 541 -19.42 29.91 -16.47
C VAL A 541 -20.08 30.18 -17.83
N PHE A 542 -20.16 31.44 -18.27
CA PHE A 542 -20.81 31.80 -19.54
C PHE A 542 -19.81 32.03 -20.68
N SER A 543 -18.59 31.50 -20.54
CA SER A 543 -17.52 31.58 -21.56
C SER A 543 -17.86 30.85 -22.87
N SER A 544 -18.80 29.91 -22.86
CA SER A 544 -19.36 29.25 -24.05
C SER A 544 -20.50 30.02 -24.73
N VAL A 545 -21.01 31.08 -24.10
CA VAL A 545 -22.19 31.82 -24.59
C VAL A 545 -21.76 32.81 -25.67
N GLN A 546 -22.46 32.78 -26.80
CA GLN A 546 -22.25 33.65 -27.96
C GLN A 546 -23.41 34.62 -28.16
N SER A 547 -23.22 35.63 -29.02
CA SER A 547 -24.31 36.50 -29.44
C SER A 547 -25.33 35.71 -30.25
N GLY A 548 -26.60 35.74 -29.82
CA GLY A 548 -27.67 34.95 -30.40
C GLY A 548 -29.01 35.28 -29.75
N ALA A 549 -29.94 34.34 -29.76
CA ALA A 549 -31.26 34.53 -29.18
C ALA A 549 -31.86 33.24 -28.60
N ILE A 550 -32.68 33.42 -27.56
CA ILE A 550 -33.54 32.40 -26.97
C ILE A 550 -34.96 32.68 -27.46
N THR A 551 -35.62 31.66 -28.02
CA THR A 551 -37.00 31.75 -28.53
C THR A 551 -37.91 30.88 -27.68
N ILE A 552 -38.97 31.47 -27.14
CA ILE A 552 -39.98 30.81 -26.30
C ILE A 552 -41.35 31.07 -26.92
N ASN A 553 -42.08 30.01 -27.30
CA ASN A 553 -43.40 30.10 -27.96
C ASN A 553 -43.43 31.03 -29.19
N GLY A 554 -42.33 31.08 -29.94
CA GLY A 554 -42.16 31.92 -31.12
C GLY A 554 -41.80 33.40 -30.84
N GLN A 555 -41.73 33.81 -29.57
CA GLN A 555 -41.26 35.13 -29.15
C GLN A 555 -39.78 35.07 -28.75
N THR A 556 -39.03 36.14 -28.99
CA THR A 556 -37.56 36.11 -28.97
C THR A 556 -36.95 37.05 -27.92
N VAL A 557 -35.98 36.55 -27.16
CA VAL A 557 -35.11 37.31 -26.25
C VAL A 557 -33.68 37.26 -26.78
N ASN A 558 -33.12 38.43 -27.11
CA ASN A 558 -31.74 38.54 -27.60
C ASN A 558 -30.73 38.39 -26.45
N VAL A 559 -29.65 37.66 -26.72
CA VAL A 559 -28.54 37.43 -25.78
C VAL A 559 -27.25 37.93 -26.43
N SER A 560 -26.54 38.80 -25.73
CA SER A 560 -25.26 39.39 -26.18
C SER A 560 -24.27 39.29 -25.01
N PRO A 561 -23.25 38.41 -25.06
CA PRO A 561 -22.40 38.13 -23.90
C PRO A 561 -21.73 39.37 -23.28
N GLY A 562 -21.35 40.33 -24.12
CA GLY A 562 -20.69 41.57 -23.69
C GLY A 562 -21.61 42.68 -23.17
N SER A 563 -22.93 42.44 -23.06
CA SER A 563 -23.90 43.48 -22.64
C SER A 563 -25.13 42.96 -21.89
N SER A 564 -25.51 41.69 -22.08
CA SER A 564 -26.60 41.05 -21.34
C SER A 564 -26.13 40.56 -19.97
N THR A 565 -27.02 40.60 -18.99
CA THR A 565 -26.85 40.02 -17.64
C THR A 565 -27.92 38.95 -17.43
N LEU A 566 -27.74 38.02 -16.50
CA LEU A 566 -28.77 37.01 -16.21
C LEU A 566 -30.08 37.65 -15.73
N ARG A 567 -30.01 38.64 -14.83
CA ARG A 567 -31.20 39.35 -14.37
C ARG A 567 -31.93 40.03 -15.54
N GLY A 568 -31.20 40.67 -16.44
CA GLY A 568 -31.77 41.30 -17.64
C GLY A 568 -32.48 40.30 -18.56
N ILE A 569 -31.92 39.09 -18.74
CA ILE A 569 -32.52 38.04 -19.58
C ILE A 569 -33.77 37.43 -18.91
N VAL A 570 -33.72 37.17 -17.59
CA VAL A 570 -34.91 36.76 -16.82
C VAL A 570 -36.02 37.82 -16.90
N SER A 571 -35.68 39.11 -16.81
CA SER A 571 -36.63 40.20 -16.99
C SER A 571 -37.24 40.24 -18.40
N ALA A 572 -36.42 40.06 -19.45
CA ALA A 572 -36.89 40.00 -20.83
C ALA A 572 -37.81 38.80 -21.10
N MET A 573 -37.53 37.63 -20.51
CA MET A 573 -38.40 36.45 -20.60
C MET A 573 -39.75 36.64 -19.89
N ASN A 574 -39.79 37.36 -18.78
CA ASN A 574 -41.04 37.71 -18.09
C ASN A 574 -41.88 38.77 -18.82
N ALA A 575 -41.32 39.44 -19.83
CA ALA A 575 -42.06 40.36 -20.71
C ALA A 575 -42.75 39.64 -21.89
N LEU A 576 -42.47 38.34 -22.11
CA LEU A 576 -43.13 37.56 -23.16
C LEU A 576 -44.53 37.12 -22.73
N SER A 577 -45.46 37.02 -23.68
CA SER A 577 -46.80 36.49 -23.38
C SER A 577 -46.73 35.01 -23.00
N ASP A 578 -47.55 34.61 -22.04
CA ASP A 578 -47.72 33.24 -21.57
C ASP A 578 -46.48 32.56 -20.95
N VAL A 579 -45.44 33.32 -20.60
CA VAL A 579 -44.20 32.85 -19.96
C VAL A 579 -44.08 33.40 -18.53
N LYS A 580 -43.35 32.67 -17.66
CA LYS A 580 -42.72 33.16 -16.44
C LYS A 580 -41.34 32.55 -16.29
N ALA A 581 -40.34 33.40 -16.05
CA ALA A 581 -38.98 32.99 -15.73
C ALA A 581 -38.61 33.42 -14.30
N SER A 582 -37.89 32.59 -13.56
CA SER A 582 -37.34 32.99 -12.26
C SER A 582 -35.99 32.31 -12.02
N LEU A 583 -35.10 33.03 -11.35
CA LEU A 583 -33.76 32.54 -10.98
C LEU A 583 -33.63 32.60 -9.47
N ASN A 584 -33.46 31.45 -8.81
CA ASN A 584 -33.17 31.39 -7.39
C ASN A 584 -31.68 31.62 -7.13
N THR A 585 -31.34 32.70 -6.41
CA THR A 585 -29.99 32.92 -5.88
C THR A 585 -29.87 32.56 -4.39
N SER A 586 -31.01 32.39 -3.71
CA SER A 586 -31.09 32.00 -2.30
C SER A 586 -30.84 30.50 -2.11
N GLY A 587 -29.58 30.14 -1.88
CA GLY A 587 -29.15 28.77 -1.57
C GLY A 587 -27.87 28.32 -2.28
N GLY A 588 -27.40 29.05 -3.30
CA GLY A 588 -26.24 28.65 -4.10
C GLY A 588 -26.52 27.50 -5.09
N ASP A 589 -27.78 27.06 -5.19
CA ASP A 589 -28.28 26.12 -6.20
C ASP A 589 -28.53 26.79 -7.56
N GLY A 590 -28.59 28.12 -7.61
CA GLY A 590 -28.70 28.92 -8.82
C GLY A 590 -29.93 28.62 -9.68
N SER A 591 -30.98 27.98 -9.13
CA SER A 591 -31.94 27.27 -9.98
C SER A 591 -32.74 28.19 -10.89
N PHE A 592 -32.61 27.93 -12.20
CA PHE A 592 -33.35 28.62 -13.24
C PHE A 592 -34.64 27.83 -13.54
N ILE A 593 -35.77 28.54 -13.52
CA ILE A 593 -37.11 27.99 -13.70
C ILE A 593 -37.81 28.74 -14.83
N LEU A 594 -38.40 28.01 -15.77
CA LEU A 594 -39.25 28.54 -16.83
C LEU A 594 -40.60 27.81 -16.81
N SER A 595 -41.70 28.56 -16.82
CA SER A 595 -43.06 27.99 -16.74
C SER A 595 -44.08 28.78 -17.58
N SER A 596 -45.21 28.15 -17.91
CA SER A 596 -46.28 28.82 -18.64
C SER A 596 -47.23 29.58 -17.70
N SER A 597 -47.65 30.78 -18.13
CA SER A 597 -48.73 31.54 -17.48
C SER A 597 -50.13 30.96 -17.75
N ALA A 598 -50.29 30.07 -18.74
CA ALA A 598 -51.53 29.33 -19.01
C ALA A 598 -51.51 27.91 -18.43
N ILE A 599 -52.65 27.44 -17.94
CA ILE A 599 -52.86 26.02 -17.56
C ILE A 599 -53.05 25.21 -18.85
N GLY A 600 -52.39 24.05 -18.98
CA GLY A 600 -52.30 23.33 -20.24
C GLY A 600 -51.44 24.01 -21.31
N GLY A 601 -50.87 25.19 -21.02
CA GLY A 601 -49.96 25.89 -21.91
C GLY A 601 -48.72 25.06 -22.22
N THR A 602 -48.31 25.02 -23.48
CA THR A 602 -47.04 24.44 -23.92
C THR A 602 -45.96 25.52 -23.91
N LEU A 603 -44.73 25.15 -23.56
CA LEU A 603 -43.52 25.94 -23.82
C LEU A 603 -42.72 25.25 -24.93
N VAL A 604 -42.53 25.92 -26.06
CA VAL A 604 -41.55 25.54 -27.09
C VAL A 604 -40.34 26.44 -26.92
N VAL A 605 -39.21 25.88 -26.48
CA VAL A 605 -37.98 26.59 -26.12
C VAL A 605 -36.86 26.20 -27.08
N ALA A 606 -36.24 27.20 -27.72
CA ALA A 606 -35.03 27.04 -28.52
C ALA A 606 -33.99 28.10 -28.10
N ASP A 607 -32.71 27.81 -28.29
CA ASP A 607 -31.62 28.74 -28.01
C ASP A 607 -30.54 28.62 -29.10
N THR A 608 -30.00 29.77 -29.49
CA THR A 608 -28.89 29.92 -30.45
C THR A 608 -27.69 30.65 -29.84
N SER A 609 -27.83 31.18 -28.63
CA SER A 609 -26.77 31.83 -27.84
C SER A 609 -25.91 30.85 -27.04
N GLY A 610 -26.43 29.65 -26.75
CA GLY A 610 -25.76 28.67 -25.88
C GLY A 610 -25.90 29.00 -24.39
N LEU A 611 -26.62 30.06 -24.01
CA LEU A 611 -26.86 30.40 -22.61
C LEU A 611 -27.71 29.36 -21.89
N LEU A 612 -28.73 28.79 -22.56
CA LEU A 612 -29.52 27.73 -21.94
C LEU A 612 -28.65 26.48 -21.73
N ASP A 613 -27.77 26.13 -22.67
CA ASP A 613 -26.84 25.01 -22.52
C ASP A 613 -25.81 25.25 -21.39
N ALA A 614 -25.25 26.47 -21.28
CA ALA A 614 -24.39 26.86 -20.16
C ALA A 614 -25.12 26.84 -18.80
N LEU A 615 -26.44 27.11 -18.78
CA LEU A 615 -27.33 26.92 -17.64
C LEU A 615 -27.87 25.47 -17.51
N SER A 616 -27.35 24.53 -18.31
CA SER A 616 -27.82 23.13 -18.41
C SER A 616 -29.32 22.98 -18.67
N PHE A 617 -30.01 24.01 -19.18
CA PHE A 617 -31.43 24.03 -19.47
C PHE A 617 -31.68 23.48 -20.88
N SER A 618 -32.38 22.35 -20.99
CA SER A 618 -32.66 21.72 -22.27
C SER A 618 -33.64 22.53 -23.13
N THR A 619 -33.35 22.63 -24.42
CA THR A 619 -34.32 23.10 -25.44
C THR A 619 -35.29 21.97 -25.80
N GLY A 620 -36.48 22.31 -26.30
CA GLY A 620 -37.53 21.33 -26.63
C GLY A 620 -38.96 21.84 -26.48
N SER A 621 -39.94 20.93 -26.55
CA SER A 621 -41.36 21.22 -26.34
C SER A 621 -41.88 20.57 -25.06
N TYR A 622 -42.27 21.40 -24.10
CA TYR A 622 -42.77 21.02 -22.79
C TYR A 622 -44.27 21.30 -22.72
N LYS A 623 -45.10 20.25 -22.71
CA LYS A 623 -46.56 20.37 -22.66
C LYS A 623 -47.06 20.39 -21.22
N GLY A 624 -47.81 21.42 -20.82
CA GLY A 624 -48.66 21.33 -19.65
C GLY A 624 -49.85 20.41 -19.92
N THR A 625 -50.46 19.81 -18.90
CA THR A 625 -51.69 19.05 -19.11
C THR A 625 -52.88 20.01 -19.17
N PRO A 626 -53.72 19.97 -20.21
CA PRO A 626 -55.01 20.64 -20.19
C PRO A 626 -55.85 20.19 -18.99
N ALA A 627 -56.80 21.03 -18.55
CA ALA A 627 -57.85 20.57 -17.67
C ALA A 627 -58.76 19.62 -18.45
N THR A 628 -58.62 18.31 -18.22
CA THR A 628 -59.37 17.28 -18.94
C THR A 628 -60.68 16.99 -18.21
N GLU A 629 -61.81 17.08 -18.92
CA GLU A 629 -63.05 16.44 -18.50
C GLU A 629 -62.89 14.93 -18.67
N VAL A 630 -62.84 14.20 -17.56
CA VAL A 630 -62.85 12.75 -17.54
C VAL A 630 -64.14 12.34 -16.86
N GLU A 631 -65.07 11.74 -17.61
CA GLU A 631 -66.28 11.19 -17.03
C GLU A 631 -65.89 10.11 -16.00
N THR A 632 -65.98 10.47 -14.72
CA THR A 632 -65.59 9.65 -13.58
C THR A 632 -66.75 9.61 -12.61
N THR A 633 -67.23 8.40 -12.30
CA THR A 633 -68.44 8.20 -11.48
C THR A 633 -68.14 8.52 -10.01
N ILE A 634 -68.43 9.75 -9.60
CA ILE A 634 -68.28 10.22 -8.22
C ILE A 634 -69.69 10.35 -7.58
N PRO A 635 -69.96 9.76 -6.40
CA PRO A 635 -71.31 9.75 -5.83
C PRO A 635 -71.82 11.14 -5.41
N THR A 636 -72.81 11.69 -6.12
CA THR A 636 -73.51 12.92 -5.74
C THR A 636 -74.56 12.66 -4.65
N GLY A 637 -74.12 12.28 -3.46
CA GLY A 637 -75.00 12.09 -2.29
C GLY A 637 -75.69 13.40 -1.89
N ARG A 638 -77.00 13.50 -2.13
CA ARG A 638 -77.82 14.67 -1.76
C ARG A 638 -77.89 14.80 -0.23
N LYS A 639 -77.16 15.75 0.34
CA LYS A 639 -77.26 16.07 1.77
C LYS A 639 -78.59 16.79 2.08
N VAL A 640 -79.40 16.14 2.91
CA VAL A 640 -80.54 16.72 3.63
C VAL A 640 -80.21 16.62 5.13
N LEU A 641 -80.58 17.62 5.94
CA LEU A 641 -80.44 17.51 7.40
C LEU A 641 -81.46 16.48 7.91
N ALA A 642 -81.04 15.24 8.11
CA ALA A 642 -81.92 14.13 8.47
C ALA A 642 -82.70 14.35 9.78
N ASN A 643 -82.17 15.18 10.69
CA ASN A 643 -82.90 15.64 11.87
C ASN A 643 -82.45 17.07 12.28
N PRO A 644 -83.22 18.12 11.93
CA PRO A 644 -82.94 19.49 12.37
C PRO A 644 -83.00 19.70 13.88
N GLY A 645 -83.72 18.84 14.61
CA GLY A 645 -83.86 18.93 16.07
C GLY A 645 -82.58 18.56 16.81
N THR A 646 -81.96 17.42 16.47
CA THR A 646 -80.65 17.05 17.06
C THR A 646 -79.58 18.09 16.72
N THR A 647 -79.57 18.59 15.48
CA THR A 647 -78.64 19.65 15.06
C THR A 647 -78.81 20.93 15.89
N ALA A 648 -80.05 21.33 16.21
CA ALA A 648 -80.31 22.49 17.07
C ALA A 648 -79.85 22.26 18.52
N THR A 649 -80.07 21.06 19.07
CA THR A 649 -79.62 20.68 20.42
C THR A 649 -78.09 20.58 20.52
N ASP A 650 -77.40 20.08 19.48
CA ASP A 650 -75.94 20.03 19.43
C ASP A 650 -75.33 21.45 19.36
N VAL A 651 -75.91 22.34 18.55
CA VAL A 651 -75.50 23.76 18.49
C VAL A 651 -75.72 24.45 19.84
N ALA A 652 -76.84 24.19 20.52
CA ALA A 652 -77.09 24.72 21.84
C ALA A 652 -76.18 24.12 22.92
N ALA A 653 -75.75 22.85 22.78
CA ALA A 653 -74.77 22.24 23.67
C ALA A 653 -73.39 22.89 23.51
N ALA A 654 -72.94 23.12 22.27
CA ALA A 654 -71.70 23.85 22.00
C ALA A 654 -71.75 25.29 22.56
N ILE A 655 -72.88 25.99 22.40
CA ILE A 655 -73.05 27.35 22.94
C ILE A 655 -73.15 27.35 24.48
N ARG A 656 -73.78 26.34 25.09
CA ARG A 656 -73.76 26.15 26.55
C ARG A 656 -72.35 25.92 27.09
N ALA A 657 -71.47 25.25 26.34
CA ALA A 657 -70.05 25.10 26.68
C ALA A 657 -69.21 26.38 26.46
N LEU A 658 -69.62 27.27 25.56
CA LEU A 658 -68.91 28.52 25.26
C LEU A 658 -69.22 29.66 26.26
N ASN A 659 -70.43 29.72 26.80
CA ASN A 659 -70.87 30.79 27.71
C ASN A 659 -69.98 31.01 28.97
N PRO A 660 -69.41 29.99 29.63
CA PRO A 660 -68.45 30.19 30.71
C PRO A 660 -67.21 30.99 30.29
N VAL A 661 -66.73 30.82 29.06
CA VAL A 661 -65.56 31.56 28.53
C VAL A 661 -65.89 33.04 28.28
N LEU A 662 -67.14 33.34 27.91
CA LEU A 662 -67.65 34.71 27.71
C LEU A 662 -67.99 35.43 29.04
N SER A 663 -67.88 34.75 30.17
CA SER A 663 -68.23 35.27 31.50
C SER A 663 -67.05 35.96 32.21
N ASP A 664 -65.83 35.91 31.66
CA ASP A 664 -64.63 36.56 32.17
C ASP A 664 -64.63 38.07 31.83
N PRO A 665 -64.58 38.98 32.83
CA PRO A 665 -64.58 40.42 32.58
C PRO A 665 -63.33 40.94 31.82
N ALA A 666 -62.21 40.20 31.81
CA ALA A 666 -61.00 40.59 31.09
C ALA A 666 -61.11 40.39 29.56
N THR A 667 -61.96 39.46 29.11
CA THR A 667 -62.15 39.15 27.67
C THR A 667 -63.46 39.69 27.10
N ALA A 668 -64.47 39.94 27.95
CA ALA A 668 -65.85 40.26 27.56
C ALA A 668 -66.00 41.36 26.50
N GLN A 669 -65.30 42.51 26.61
CA GLN A 669 -65.46 43.61 25.64
C GLN A 669 -64.95 43.27 24.23
N VAL A 670 -63.79 42.60 24.13
CA VAL A 670 -63.21 42.21 22.83
C VAL A 670 -64.00 41.06 22.22
N ALA A 671 -64.36 40.07 23.05
CA ALA A 671 -65.17 38.94 22.66
C ALA A 671 -66.56 39.36 22.14
N GLU A 672 -67.27 40.27 22.82
CA GLU A 672 -68.61 40.70 22.39
C GLU A 672 -68.59 41.37 21.00
N SER A 673 -67.57 42.19 20.70
CA SER A 673 -67.46 42.87 19.40
C SER A 673 -67.25 41.86 18.25
N ALA A 674 -66.30 40.93 18.43
CA ALA A 674 -66.02 39.87 17.47
C ALA A 674 -67.22 38.91 17.30
N LEU A 675 -67.85 38.52 18.41
CA LEU A 675 -68.99 37.61 18.44
C LEU A 675 -70.26 38.23 17.83
N ARG A 676 -70.51 39.52 18.08
CA ARG A 676 -71.60 40.27 17.43
C ARG A 676 -71.34 40.43 15.94
N LYS A 677 -70.10 40.66 15.50
CA LYS A 677 -69.71 40.59 14.07
C LYS A 677 -69.98 39.20 13.48
N ALA A 678 -69.57 38.13 14.14
CA ALA A 678 -69.78 36.76 13.66
C ALA A 678 -71.26 36.37 13.54
N ILE A 679 -72.09 36.76 14.53
CA ILE A 679 -73.54 36.51 14.50
C ILE A 679 -74.23 37.34 13.40
N VAL A 680 -73.83 38.60 13.19
CA VAL A 680 -74.32 39.42 12.07
C VAL A 680 -73.87 38.86 10.72
N ALA A 681 -72.64 38.33 10.60
CA ALA A 681 -72.18 37.67 9.38
C ALA A 681 -72.93 36.37 9.07
N ALA A 682 -73.24 35.55 10.09
CA ALA A 682 -73.92 34.26 9.92
C ALA A 682 -75.43 34.38 9.65
N PHE A 683 -76.09 35.46 10.13
CA PHE A 683 -77.55 35.63 10.04
C PHE A 683 -78.00 36.92 9.33
N GLY A 684 -77.08 37.74 8.81
CA GLY A 684 -77.35 39.04 8.19
C GLY A 684 -77.65 40.17 9.18
N SER A 685 -78.28 39.87 10.32
CA SER A 685 -78.49 40.83 11.41
C SER A 685 -78.66 40.14 12.77
N SER A 686 -78.51 40.89 13.87
CA SER A 686 -78.74 40.35 15.22
C SER A 686 -80.22 40.14 15.55
N SER A 687 -81.17 40.75 14.81
CA SER A 687 -82.59 40.43 14.93
C SER A 687 -82.90 39.12 14.21
N ALA A 688 -82.42 38.96 12.98
CA ALA A 688 -82.56 37.71 12.23
C ALA A 688 -81.95 36.51 12.98
N ALA A 689 -80.81 36.68 13.67
CA ALA A 689 -80.28 35.66 14.57
C ALA A 689 -81.29 35.24 15.66
N ALA A 690 -81.94 36.20 16.33
CA ALA A 690 -82.91 35.95 17.39
C ALA A 690 -84.23 35.34 16.89
N ASP A 691 -84.63 35.66 15.65
CA ASP A 691 -85.76 35.03 14.96
C ASP A 691 -85.44 33.56 14.60
N ASN A 692 -84.18 33.29 14.23
CA ASN A 692 -83.63 31.93 14.07
C ASN A 692 -83.25 31.28 15.42
N GLY A 693 -83.64 31.87 16.56
CA GLY A 693 -83.50 31.26 17.89
C GLY A 693 -82.16 31.49 18.61
N ILE A 694 -81.24 32.32 18.08
CA ILE A 694 -79.93 32.60 18.71
C ILE A 694 -79.83 34.08 19.08
N SER A 695 -79.73 34.38 20.38
CA SER A 695 -79.75 35.76 20.90
C SER A 695 -78.58 36.06 21.84
N LEU A 696 -78.04 37.28 21.78
CA LEU A 696 -77.07 37.79 22.75
C LEU A 696 -77.81 38.39 23.96
N ALA A 697 -77.48 37.93 25.16
CA ALA A 697 -78.03 38.44 26.42
C ALA A 697 -76.91 39.01 27.30
N ARG A 698 -77.11 40.24 27.78
CA ARG A 698 -76.25 40.89 28.78
C ARG A 698 -76.94 40.89 30.15
N SER A 699 -76.18 40.63 31.21
CA SER A 699 -76.57 40.90 32.59
C SER A 699 -75.36 41.45 33.35
N THR A 700 -75.48 42.67 33.87
CA THR A 700 -74.54 43.31 34.84
C THR A 700 -73.06 43.00 34.59
N GLY A 701 -72.57 43.28 33.37
CA GLY A 701 -71.15 43.18 33.00
C GLY A 701 -70.75 41.91 32.22
N GLN A 702 -71.59 40.88 32.18
CA GLN A 702 -71.29 39.64 31.43
C GLN A 702 -72.09 39.54 30.13
N ALA A 703 -71.47 38.96 29.09
CA ALA A 703 -72.07 38.66 27.81
C ALA A 703 -72.32 37.15 27.68
N SER A 704 -73.48 36.76 27.16
CA SER A 704 -73.87 35.35 26.96
C SER A 704 -74.66 35.18 25.67
N ILE A 705 -74.60 34.00 25.07
CA ILE A 705 -75.47 33.59 23.96
C ILE A 705 -76.54 32.65 24.50
N LYS A 706 -77.80 32.95 24.24
CA LYS A 706 -78.94 32.08 24.51
C LYS A 706 -79.46 31.48 23.22
N VAL A 707 -79.61 30.16 23.20
CA VAL A 707 -80.27 29.42 22.12
C VAL A 707 -81.63 28.94 22.59
N ASP A 708 -82.67 29.32 21.88
CA ASP A 708 -83.98 28.67 21.89
C ASP A 708 -83.92 27.52 20.88
N GLU A 709 -83.63 26.31 21.39
CA GLU A 709 -83.52 25.09 20.58
C GLU A 709 -84.78 24.82 19.76
N GLY A 710 -85.96 25.21 20.26
CA GLY A 710 -87.23 25.06 19.55
C GLY A 710 -87.37 26.04 18.38
N ARG A 711 -86.97 27.30 18.54
CA ARG A 711 -86.92 28.28 17.44
C ARG A 711 -85.85 27.89 16.42
N LEU A 712 -84.67 27.49 16.85
CA LEU A 712 -83.59 27.06 15.96
C LEU A 712 -83.99 25.81 15.16
N THR A 713 -84.62 24.82 15.80
CA THR A 713 -85.19 23.64 15.11
C THR A 713 -86.18 24.06 14.04
N ARG A 714 -87.17 24.91 14.36
CA ARG A 714 -88.18 25.39 13.40
C ARG A 714 -87.58 26.23 12.27
N ALA A 715 -86.56 27.04 12.56
CA ALA A 715 -85.86 27.83 11.56
C ALA A 715 -85.09 26.94 10.56
N LEU A 716 -84.41 25.90 11.06
CA LEU A 716 -83.74 24.89 10.23
C LEU A 716 -84.76 24.07 9.42
N GLN A 717 -85.88 23.66 10.02
CA GLN A 717 -86.98 22.97 9.32
C GLN A 717 -87.60 23.83 8.20
N ASN A 718 -87.90 25.09 8.47
CA ASN A 718 -88.47 26.00 7.47
C ASN A 718 -87.49 26.26 6.30
N ARG A 719 -86.19 26.36 6.58
CA ARG A 719 -85.14 26.44 5.54
C ARG A 719 -85.01 25.13 4.76
N LEU A 720 -85.15 23.97 5.41
CA LEU A 720 -85.14 22.67 4.76
C LEU A 720 -86.33 22.53 3.80
N ALA A 721 -87.55 22.83 4.28
CA ALA A 721 -88.77 22.81 3.47
C ALA A 721 -88.73 23.81 2.30
N ALA A 722 -88.11 24.98 2.48
CA ALA A 722 -87.89 25.94 1.39
C ALA A 722 -86.94 25.40 0.30
N VAL A 723 -85.87 24.71 0.69
CA VAL A 723 -84.94 24.03 -0.24
C VAL A 723 -85.62 22.84 -0.93
N GLU A 724 -86.42 22.05 -0.20
CA GLU A 724 -87.19 20.93 -0.77
C GLU A 724 -88.24 21.42 -1.76
N SER A 725 -88.95 22.51 -1.45
CA SER A 725 -89.89 23.16 -2.36
C SER A 725 -89.21 23.70 -3.62
N PHE A 726 -88.07 24.39 -3.48
CA PHE A 726 -87.27 24.85 -4.62
C PHE A 726 -86.76 23.69 -5.49
N LEU A 727 -86.32 22.58 -4.87
CA LEU A 727 -85.91 21.37 -5.59
C LEU A 727 -87.09 20.67 -6.30
N ALA A 728 -88.29 20.73 -5.75
CA ALA A 728 -89.50 20.21 -6.40
C ALA A 728 -89.89 21.05 -7.63
N GLU A 729 -89.80 22.38 -7.55
CA GLU A 729 -90.09 23.27 -8.69
C GLU A 729 -89.01 23.17 -9.78
N ALA A 730 -87.74 23.03 -9.40
CA ALA A 730 -86.65 22.73 -10.34
C ALA A 730 -86.83 21.37 -11.03
N ALA A 731 -87.35 20.36 -10.31
CA ALA A 731 -87.66 19.05 -10.90
C ALA A 731 -88.82 19.11 -11.92
N LYS A 732 -89.86 19.94 -11.67
CA LYS A 732 -90.90 20.23 -12.67
C LYS A 732 -90.33 20.92 -13.90
N ALA A 733 -89.47 21.92 -13.73
CA ALA A 733 -88.83 22.62 -14.85
C ALA A 733 -88.03 21.65 -15.73
N ALA A 734 -87.29 20.70 -15.12
CA ALA A 734 -86.57 19.67 -15.84
C ALA A 734 -87.48 18.67 -16.58
N THR A 735 -88.69 18.38 -16.09
CA THR A 735 -89.65 17.50 -16.79
C THR A 735 -90.45 18.21 -17.88
N ALA A 736 -90.59 19.54 -17.82
CA ALA A 736 -91.21 20.32 -18.89
C ALA A 736 -90.32 20.39 -20.16
N ALA A 737 -89.02 20.17 -20.03
CA ALA A 737 -88.05 20.24 -21.13
C ALA A 737 -88.03 19.01 -22.06
N THR A 738 -88.73 17.92 -21.71
CA THR A 738 -88.67 16.62 -22.41
C THR A 738 -90.00 16.20 -23.04
N GLY A 739 -90.59 17.10 -23.82
CA GLY A 739 -91.71 16.77 -24.73
C GLY A 739 -91.26 15.86 -25.89
N PRO A 740 -92.13 14.98 -26.43
CA PRO A 740 -91.74 13.98 -27.42
C PRO A 740 -91.48 14.57 -28.82
N SER A 741 -90.46 14.07 -29.49
CA SER A 741 -90.05 14.50 -30.84
C SER A 741 -90.99 13.99 -31.93
N GLN A 742 -91.53 14.91 -32.73
CA GLN A 742 -92.18 14.61 -34.01
C GLN A 742 -91.11 14.54 -35.11
N GLN A 743 -91.06 13.44 -35.87
CA GLN A 743 -90.30 13.39 -37.12
C GLN A 743 -91.05 14.14 -38.22
N SER A 744 -90.36 15.02 -38.95
CA SER A 744 -90.78 15.47 -40.28
C SER A 744 -89.62 15.30 -41.26
N ASN A 745 -89.89 14.65 -42.40
CA ASN A 745 -88.91 14.46 -43.46
C ASN A 745 -88.79 15.74 -44.30
N GLY A 746 -87.57 16.06 -44.71
CA GLY A 746 -87.19 17.38 -45.18
C GLY A 746 -87.75 17.85 -46.53
N ASN A 747 -87.35 19.08 -46.85
CA ASN A 747 -86.64 19.33 -48.11
C ASN A 747 -85.59 20.43 -47.89
N ASP A 748 -84.61 20.53 -48.78
CA ASP A 748 -83.54 21.53 -48.74
C ASP A 748 -83.96 22.86 -49.41
N THR A 749 -83.70 24.00 -48.75
CA THR A 749 -83.03 25.16 -49.35
C THR A 749 -82.68 26.23 -48.30
N THR A 750 -81.64 27.01 -48.58
CA THR A 750 -81.02 27.97 -47.65
C THR A 750 -81.90 29.16 -47.29
N GLN A 751 -82.08 29.44 -45.99
CA GLN A 751 -82.36 30.80 -45.51
C GLN A 751 -81.73 31.04 -44.12
N THR A 752 -80.99 32.14 -43.98
CA THR A 752 -80.37 32.55 -42.71
C THR A 752 -81.40 33.16 -41.75
N ALA A 753 -81.51 32.62 -40.54
CA ALA A 753 -82.34 33.14 -39.46
C ALA A 753 -81.44 33.62 -38.29
N PRO A 754 -81.89 34.60 -37.47
CA PRO A 754 -81.06 35.23 -36.45
C PRO A 754 -80.82 34.33 -35.23
N ALA A 755 -79.80 34.67 -34.44
CA ALA A 755 -79.42 33.93 -33.23
C ALA A 755 -80.61 33.74 -32.28
N SER A 756 -80.98 32.47 -32.07
CA SER A 756 -81.85 32.05 -30.98
C SER A 756 -81.19 32.44 -29.67
N LYS A 757 -81.84 33.35 -28.91
CA LYS A 757 -81.36 33.80 -27.60
C LYS A 757 -81.58 32.68 -26.57
N GLU A 758 -80.70 31.69 -26.61
CA GLU A 758 -80.63 30.60 -25.64
C GLU A 758 -80.44 31.22 -24.25
N ILE A 759 -81.47 31.10 -23.40
CA ILE A 759 -81.44 31.65 -22.05
C ILE A 759 -80.63 30.67 -21.21
N ASP A 760 -79.32 30.89 -21.15
CA ASP A 760 -78.41 30.10 -20.34
C ASP A 760 -78.68 30.35 -18.85
N PHE A 761 -79.67 29.65 -18.31
CA PHE A 761 -79.96 29.59 -16.87
C PHE A 761 -78.76 29.08 -16.06
N SER A 762 -77.73 28.50 -16.68
CA SER A 762 -76.49 28.19 -15.97
C SER A 762 -75.71 29.45 -15.59
N GLU A 763 -75.77 30.56 -16.34
CA GLU A 763 -75.14 31.83 -15.93
C GLU A 763 -75.84 32.42 -14.70
N GLU A 764 -77.18 32.36 -14.62
CA GLU A 764 -77.93 32.79 -13.44
C GLU A 764 -77.74 31.83 -12.25
N LEU A 765 -77.78 30.50 -12.45
CA LEU A 765 -77.45 29.53 -11.40
C LEU A 765 -76.00 29.67 -10.94
N ARG A 766 -75.06 29.91 -11.85
CA ARG A 766 -73.66 30.20 -11.52
C ARG A 766 -73.54 31.54 -10.81
N ALA A 767 -74.31 32.57 -11.17
CA ALA A 767 -74.31 33.86 -10.46
C ALA A 767 -74.86 33.73 -9.03
N LEU A 768 -75.95 32.99 -8.84
CA LEU A 768 -76.55 32.74 -7.53
C LEU A 768 -75.67 31.82 -6.67
N SER A 769 -75.11 30.75 -7.26
CA SER A 769 -74.12 29.86 -6.64
C SER A 769 -72.84 30.62 -6.27
N ARG A 770 -72.31 31.46 -7.16
CA ARG A 770 -71.19 32.37 -6.87
C ARG A 770 -71.52 33.29 -5.71
N ASN A 771 -72.72 33.90 -5.66
CA ASN A 771 -73.15 34.74 -4.53
C ASN A 771 -73.18 33.98 -3.19
N ILE A 772 -73.78 32.79 -3.16
CA ILE A 772 -73.85 31.94 -1.97
C ILE A 772 -72.44 31.50 -1.54
N LEU A 773 -71.56 31.12 -2.48
CA LEU A 773 -70.16 30.81 -2.17
C LEU A 773 -69.36 32.05 -1.74
N TYR A 774 -69.66 33.25 -2.23
CA TYR A 774 -68.98 34.49 -1.83
C TYR A 774 -69.34 34.86 -0.39
N GLN A 775 -70.62 34.76 -0.01
CA GLN A 775 -71.06 34.95 1.37
C GLN A 775 -70.47 33.89 2.32
N ILE A 776 -70.11 32.71 1.82
CA ILE A 776 -69.44 31.64 2.61
C ILE A 776 -67.90 31.77 2.61
N ARG A 777 -67.27 32.39 1.60
CA ARG A 777 -65.80 32.49 1.45
C ARG A 777 -65.20 33.86 1.76
N GLY A 778 -66.00 34.92 1.87
CA GLY A 778 -65.54 36.29 2.16
C GLY A 778 -64.97 36.53 3.57
N THR A 779 -64.61 35.47 4.29
CA THR A 779 -64.25 35.48 5.73
C THR A 779 -62.87 34.91 6.03
N ARG A 780 -61.98 34.82 5.02
CA ARG A 780 -60.64 34.18 5.16
C ARG A 780 -59.41 35.03 4.87
N TYR A 781 -59.55 36.33 4.52
CA TYR A 781 -58.41 37.20 4.19
C TYR A 781 -58.23 38.44 5.09
N ASP A 782 -59.29 39.00 5.67
CA ASP A 782 -59.20 40.23 6.51
C ASP A 782 -58.88 39.95 8.00
N LEU A 783 -58.09 38.91 8.31
CA LEU A 783 -57.88 38.45 9.70
C LEU A 783 -56.42 38.20 10.11
N ILE A 784 -55.45 38.50 9.25
CA ILE A 784 -54.01 38.35 9.55
C ILE A 784 -53.30 39.71 9.65
N ASP A 785 -53.75 40.73 8.92
CA ASP A 785 -53.06 42.03 8.76
C ASP A 785 -53.47 43.11 9.79
N MET A 786 -54.01 42.73 10.96
CA MET A 786 -54.53 43.70 11.94
C MET A 786 -54.18 43.42 13.42
N ILE A 787 -53.16 42.58 13.70
CA ILE A 787 -52.63 42.40 15.07
C ILE A 787 -51.09 42.30 15.08
N THR A 788 -50.41 43.45 14.90
CA THR A 788 -49.03 43.64 15.40
C THR A 788 -48.86 45.08 15.88
N PRO A 789 -48.60 45.35 17.17
CA PRO A 789 -48.40 46.72 17.67
C PRO A 789 -46.99 47.23 17.37
N GLU A 790 -46.91 48.46 16.86
CA GLU A 790 -45.66 49.18 16.60
C GLU A 790 -45.03 49.68 17.91
N ILE A 791 -43.78 49.29 18.20
CA ILE A 791 -43.02 49.79 19.36
C ILE A 791 -41.56 50.07 18.96
N THR A 792 -41.21 51.36 18.87
CA THR A 792 -39.85 51.86 18.64
C THR A 792 -39.27 52.43 19.93
N PRO A 793 -38.02 52.09 20.30
CA PRO A 793 -37.20 53.09 20.98
C PRO A 793 -35.71 53.12 20.55
N LYS A 794 -35.34 54.28 19.98
CA LYS A 794 -34.11 55.05 20.23
C LYS A 794 -32.74 54.36 20.20
N SER A 795 -31.94 54.84 19.25
CA SER A 795 -30.48 55.01 19.27
C SER A 795 -29.84 55.19 20.66
N ASN A 796 -28.65 54.62 20.83
CA ASN A 796 -27.61 55.19 21.71
C ASN A 796 -26.24 55.04 21.04
N SER A 797 -25.52 56.16 20.89
CA SER A 797 -24.18 56.23 20.31
C SER A 797 -23.16 56.50 21.40
N PHE A 798 -22.11 55.69 21.49
CA PHE A 798 -20.90 56.02 22.24
C PHE A 798 -19.66 55.60 21.46
N ALA A 799 -18.62 56.43 21.52
CA ALA A 799 -17.33 56.19 20.90
C ALA A 799 -16.22 56.43 21.93
N THR A 800 -15.21 55.57 21.96
CA THR A 800 -13.97 55.82 22.69
C THR A 800 -12.76 55.14 22.05
N THR A 801 -11.88 56.00 21.56
CA THR A 801 -10.44 55.86 21.30
C THR A 801 -9.60 54.98 22.24
N LEU A 802 -8.66 54.24 21.64
CA LEU A 802 -7.27 53.88 22.05
C LEU A 802 -6.50 53.58 20.73
N ARG A 803 -5.22 53.91 20.43
CA ARG A 803 -4.11 54.66 21.08
C ARG A 803 -3.53 54.11 22.39
N GLU A 804 -2.20 54.04 22.58
CA GLU A 804 -1.04 54.24 21.68
C GLU A 804 0.18 53.44 22.24
N ASP A 805 1.42 53.78 21.86
CA ASP A 805 2.73 53.22 22.28
C ASP A 805 3.04 51.78 21.77
N ALA A 806 4.13 51.46 21.06
CA ALA A 806 5.58 51.71 21.20
C ALA A 806 6.29 50.67 22.12
N ASP A 807 7.55 50.24 21.92
CA ASP A 807 8.65 50.77 21.08
C ASP A 807 9.69 49.67 20.66
N ASN A 808 10.57 50.00 19.71
CA ASN A 808 11.95 49.49 19.48
C ASN A 808 12.22 48.01 19.06
N GLY A 809 13.33 47.76 18.32
CA GLY A 809 13.83 46.39 18.03
C GLY A 809 14.62 46.14 16.72
N THR A 810 15.86 46.60 16.63
CA THR A 810 16.77 46.50 15.45
C THR A 810 17.25 45.10 15.00
N SER A 811 17.26 44.81 13.69
CA SER A 811 18.36 44.21 12.87
C SER A 811 17.84 43.71 11.50
N ALA A 812 18.51 43.72 10.33
CA ALA A 812 19.90 43.92 9.86
C ALA A 812 20.68 42.67 9.39
N ASN A 813 20.29 42.10 8.22
CA ASN A 813 21.14 41.47 7.19
C ASN A 813 20.26 41.16 5.95
N SER A 814 20.58 41.35 4.66
CA SER A 814 21.82 41.41 3.84
C SER A 814 22.12 40.11 3.05
N PHE A 815 22.50 40.28 1.77
CA PHE A 815 22.76 39.24 0.74
C PHE A 815 21.57 38.33 0.34
N ALA A 816 21.47 37.81 -0.89
CA ALA A 816 21.98 38.26 -2.20
C ALA A 816 21.19 37.56 -3.34
N GLN A 817 21.19 38.13 -4.55
CA GLN A 817 20.77 37.44 -5.77
C GLN A 817 21.97 37.12 -6.68
N PRO A 818 21.96 35.95 -7.33
CA PRO A 818 22.51 35.72 -8.66
C PRO A 818 21.35 35.55 -9.67
N SER A 819 21.07 36.51 -10.55
CA SER A 819 21.80 36.83 -11.79
C SER A 819 21.55 35.83 -12.94
N VAL A 820 20.75 36.24 -13.92
CA VAL A 820 20.48 35.49 -15.17
C VAL A 820 21.42 35.97 -16.27
N SER A 821 22.05 35.07 -17.04
CA SER A 821 22.60 35.37 -18.37
C SER A 821 22.90 34.10 -19.22
N PRO A 822 22.98 34.19 -20.56
CA PRO A 822 22.73 33.06 -21.46
C PRO A 822 23.89 32.70 -22.41
N LEU A 823 23.76 31.55 -23.10
CA LEU A 823 24.33 31.10 -24.40
C LEU A 823 24.05 29.58 -24.52
N VAL A 824 23.95 28.87 -25.66
CA VAL A 824 24.24 29.13 -27.09
C VAL A 824 22.99 28.79 -27.95
N ARG A 825 23.04 29.03 -29.27
CA ARG A 825 21.94 28.91 -30.26
C ARG A 825 22.17 27.76 -31.27
N ASN A 826 21.13 27.41 -32.03
CA ASN A 826 21.10 26.64 -33.29
C ASN A 826 21.22 25.09 -33.24
N ALA A 827 20.13 24.42 -33.61
CA ALA A 827 20.05 23.59 -34.83
C ALA A 827 18.58 23.48 -35.28
N LEU A 828 18.29 23.59 -36.58
CA LEU A 828 16.93 23.48 -37.12
C LEU A 828 16.98 22.94 -38.56
N GLY A 829 16.14 21.95 -38.87
CA GLY A 829 16.10 21.23 -40.14
C GLY A 829 16.68 19.81 -40.05
N ALA A 830 16.28 18.86 -40.90
CA ALA A 830 15.20 18.89 -41.89
C ALA A 830 14.75 17.45 -42.27
N TYR A 831 13.56 17.34 -42.88
CA TYR A 831 13.08 16.26 -43.76
C TYR A 831 13.77 14.88 -43.75
N SER A 832 12.98 13.83 -43.46
CA SER A 832 12.92 12.67 -44.35
C SER A 832 11.50 12.09 -44.35
N TYR A 833 11.08 11.50 -45.48
CA TYR A 833 9.74 10.96 -45.69
C TYR A 833 9.83 9.66 -46.51
N SER A 834 9.72 8.52 -45.82
CA SER A 834 9.50 7.20 -46.43
C SER A 834 8.87 6.28 -45.37
N GLY A 835 7.87 5.44 -45.66
CA GLY A 835 7.12 5.28 -46.91
C GLY A 835 7.25 3.88 -47.50
N ARG A 836 6.52 2.91 -46.93
CA ARG A 836 6.05 1.73 -47.68
C ARG A 836 4.84 1.06 -47.02
N GLU A 837 3.98 0.47 -47.84
CA GLU A 837 2.78 -0.23 -47.41
C GLU A 837 3.08 -1.67 -46.93
N VAL A 838 2.25 -2.20 -46.02
CA VAL A 838 1.44 -3.42 -46.26
C VAL A 838 0.09 -3.25 -45.53
N SER A 839 -0.98 -3.81 -46.09
CA SER A 839 -2.34 -3.91 -45.54
C SER A 839 -3.07 -5.08 -46.27
N PRO A 840 -4.23 -5.62 -45.83
CA PRO A 840 -4.95 -5.48 -44.56
C PRO A 840 -5.20 -6.83 -43.83
N SER A 841 -5.73 -6.81 -42.61
CA SER A 841 -6.51 -7.95 -42.06
C SER A 841 -7.51 -7.53 -40.98
N THR A 842 -8.75 -7.24 -41.39
CA THR A 842 -9.92 -7.15 -40.49
C THR A 842 -10.28 -8.54 -39.94
N HIS A 843 -10.57 -8.65 -38.64
CA HIS A 843 -11.52 -9.64 -38.10
C HIS A 843 -12.09 -9.16 -36.75
N PHE A 844 -13.40 -9.33 -36.56
CA PHE A 844 -14.08 -9.30 -35.26
C PHE A 844 -14.29 -10.76 -34.79
N ILE A 845 -14.33 -11.01 -33.47
CA ILE A 845 -15.44 -11.68 -32.75
C ILE A 845 -15.03 -12.04 -31.30
N PHE A 846 -15.96 -11.73 -30.39
CA PHE A 846 -16.19 -12.18 -29.00
C PHE A 846 -15.26 -13.17 -28.27
N THR A 847 -14.86 -12.73 -27.08
CA THR A 847 -14.88 -13.42 -25.76
C THR A 847 -14.99 -14.95 -25.70
N ALA A 848 -14.06 -15.55 -24.94
CA ALA A 848 -14.40 -16.34 -23.76
C ALA A 848 -13.62 -15.76 -22.56
#